data_AF-A0A377UVX4-F1
#
_entry.id   AF-A0A377UVX4-F1
#
_cell.length_a   1.000
_cell.length_b   1.000
_cell.length_c   1.000
_cell.angle_alpha   90.00
_cell.angle_beta   90.00
_cell.angle_gamma   90.00
#
_symmetry.space_group_name_H-M   'P 1'
#
loop_
_entity.id
_entity.type
_entity.pdbx_description
1 polymer ?
#
loop_
_entity_poly.entity_id
_entity_poly.type
_entity_poly.pdbx_seq_one_letter_code
_entity_poly.pdbx_strand_id
1 'polypeptide(L)'
;MSQSECISWVKCTSWLSNFLNRRGLRQPDSRPLYEYHATNDEYNNLTQLLRAVGQVQSYIDDKGYAACFVLFCSEWYRRDYERHCGWMWDPIYRALGVSLTSTELRIIIPKGMEGYWNRPIRFYESERRNFLGTLFSEGGLPFRLLKESDSHFQNVFSRILNQYGQAQLAGFSILSLVRTVIEKSALPTVFSEDTSVELISHIAEKLSSLVLMYNLSNHTEPVKQLDKVHPKWRDEFPMPLDDETGTRFLNGLLCTASVEAKSHLQKNKGSGCQFYWSENHPNQIQAIISLPDELTFPIISTPSTTRFELAIYEDGEEVTCLGPAYASLENAHAKVRLRKSESRFVRRQPAASLTIVARTGGMIVGTIKLEDSEIAVGEVPLTFVDDEERWLLQGQASCTVRNSNVLIALPQEKTTISGCEGSPGTASLLGLRTLSVKGRQDITISGDETYRIRTGREQSNQSGFDFDGKHVTWNCHPDETFLGVPKVTAKNLNAEDIQFKRYLSGISLDECQVQEMMGTQYVSVRNTHNETLLRRKIGILPADFNIEIKGGELANEGSIVISTQHPCMSVLKDKTLEVARKRSAGQTEILLKAEGIPPAFVSLQIYPNLGAAPVEMTLPFPAKGCLALDANGCTLDKNITLHDLLGSRAFLFGKNGDPTRFSLELHLRSKSGLQAWHEWCYTAGEHPVELNLYSLREHIENLLSLETGIDQVVEMQIKGAGAVMSWQIRRYKYSLRYDYERELLVSQSTHYRTEQMSSPVIMLLSEPERKITPLSSRMSEGVPTGEYELSSVINKNGPWLVVPKQGEEMAFRPCFIRGEPSLPVDESSIRSLQKATQLFNPQSEVNTITLVLEQMANDPAHSGWQFMRCLYDQFGYLPLATFEVWRALGKVRTSS
;
A
#
# COMPACT_ATOMS: atom_id res chain seq x y z
N MET A 1 18.53 67.48 -10.03
CA MET A 1 18.46 66.66 -8.81
C MET A 1 19.00 67.47 -7.66
N SER A 2 18.18 67.71 -6.63
CA SER A 2 18.60 68.44 -5.43
C SER A 2 19.52 67.57 -4.55
N GLN A 3 20.40 68.17 -3.72
CA GLN A 3 21.29 67.41 -2.82
C GLN A 3 20.53 66.47 -1.87
N SER A 4 19.32 66.86 -1.47
CA SER A 4 18.43 66.05 -0.62
C SER A 4 17.90 64.82 -1.35
N GLU A 5 17.66 64.92 -2.66
CA GLU A 5 17.21 63.78 -3.48
C GLU A 5 18.31 62.73 -3.66
N CYS A 6 19.57 63.17 -3.71
CA CYS A 6 20.74 62.31 -3.85
C CYS A 6 21.10 61.57 -2.54
N ILE A 7 20.56 61.97 -1.40
CA ILE A 7 20.90 61.38 -0.09
C ILE A 7 19.95 60.24 0.29
N SER A 8 18.71 60.25 -0.19
CA SER A 8 17.69 59.23 0.10
C SER A 8 17.85 57.94 -0.72
N TRP A 9 18.26 58.01 -2.00
CA TRP A 9 18.48 56.81 -2.84
C TRP A 9 19.66 55.96 -2.36
N VAL A 10 20.75 56.60 -1.91
CA VAL A 10 21.91 55.93 -1.31
C VAL A 10 21.46 55.15 -0.07
N LYS A 11 20.52 55.70 0.70
CA LYS A 11 20.03 55.07 1.93
C LYS A 11 19.24 53.79 1.66
N CYS A 12 18.30 53.76 0.70
CA CYS A 12 17.55 52.52 0.37
C CYS A 12 18.47 51.42 -0.16
N THR A 13 19.38 51.74 -1.07
CA THR A 13 20.32 50.77 -1.64
C THR A 13 21.30 50.24 -0.59
N SER A 14 21.82 51.13 0.27
CA SER A 14 22.70 50.73 1.38
C SER A 14 21.99 49.89 2.44
N TRP A 15 20.70 50.16 2.69
CA TRP A 15 19.90 49.38 3.62
C TRP A 15 19.72 47.95 3.10
N LEU A 16 19.36 47.80 1.81
CA LEU A 16 19.21 46.49 1.18
C LEU A 16 20.52 45.70 1.15
N SER A 17 21.66 46.35 0.84
CA SER A 17 22.95 45.66 0.88
C SER A 17 23.29 45.18 2.29
N ASN A 18 22.99 45.97 3.32
CA ASN A 18 23.21 45.55 4.70
C ASN A 18 22.26 44.43 5.11
N PHE A 19 21.00 44.49 4.67
CA PHE A 19 19.99 43.45 4.90
C PHE A 19 20.42 42.09 4.32
N LEU A 20 20.91 42.07 3.07
CA LEU A 20 21.40 40.85 2.40
C LEU A 20 22.73 40.36 2.99
N ASN A 21 23.67 41.26 3.28
CA ASN A 21 24.99 40.90 3.82
C ASN A 21 24.88 40.20 5.18
N ARG A 22 23.94 40.62 6.04
CA ARG A 22 23.67 39.95 7.33
C ARG A 22 23.23 38.49 7.17
N ARG A 23 22.74 38.11 5.99
CA ARG A 23 22.28 36.77 5.62
C ARG A 23 23.29 36.02 4.73
N GLY A 24 24.50 36.57 4.58
CA GLY A 24 25.54 35.99 3.73
C GLY A 24 25.27 36.10 2.22
N LEU A 25 24.30 36.93 1.81
CA LEU A 25 23.89 37.09 0.43
C LEU A 25 24.50 38.37 -0.17
N ARG A 26 25.04 38.26 -1.39
CA ARG A 26 25.49 39.41 -2.18
C ARG A 26 24.40 40.00 -3.07
N GLN A 27 23.41 39.18 -3.42
CA GLN A 27 22.25 39.53 -4.24
C GLN A 27 21.07 38.65 -3.83
N PRO A 28 19.81 39.05 -4.14
CA PRO A 28 18.64 38.21 -3.94
C PRO A 28 18.75 36.89 -4.70
N ASP A 29 18.28 35.80 -4.10
CA ASP A 29 18.37 34.43 -4.62
C ASP A 29 17.00 33.85 -5.02
N SER A 30 16.03 34.74 -5.26
CA SER A 30 14.67 34.41 -5.70
C SER A 30 13.81 33.62 -4.70
N ARG A 31 14.27 33.41 -3.46
CA ARG A 31 13.42 32.83 -2.40
C ARG A 31 12.23 33.77 -2.07
N PRO A 32 11.09 33.26 -1.57
CA PRO A 32 9.98 34.08 -1.09
C PRO A 32 10.41 35.12 -0.06
N LEU A 33 9.77 36.29 -0.02
CA LEU A 33 10.22 37.40 0.83
C LEU A 33 10.20 37.07 2.33
N TYR A 34 9.24 36.27 2.80
CA TYR A 34 9.17 35.82 4.19
C TYR A 34 10.37 34.95 4.62
N GLU A 35 11.02 34.25 3.68
CA GLU A 35 12.21 33.40 3.93
C GLU A 35 13.50 34.20 4.07
N TYR A 36 13.45 35.52 3.90
CA TYR A 36 14.54 36.37 4.32
C TYR A 36 14.52 36.64 5.82
N HIS A 37 13.52 36.22 6.61
CA HIS A 37 13.55 36.39 8.07
C HIS A 37 13.89 37.81 8.52
N ALA A 38 13.19 38.82 8.00
CA ALA A 38 13.39 40.20 8.43
C ALA A 38 13.08 40.34 9.92
N THR A 39 14.03 40.88 10.69
CA THR A 39 13.89 41.08 12.14
C THR A 39 12.98 42.26 12.47
N ASN A 40 12.49 42.34 13.71
CA ASN A 40 11.65 43.48 14.14
C ASN A 40 12.38 44.82 14.04
N ASP A 41 13.67 44.85 14.35
CA ASP A 41 14.50 46.06 14.24
C ASP A 41 14.68 46.49 12.78
N GLU A 42 14.89 45.53 11.88
CA GLU A 42 14.96 45.79 10.43
C GLU A 42 13.63 46.30 9.89
N TYR A 43 12.51 45.72 10.32
CA TYR A 43 11.16 46.18 9.95
C TYR A 43 10.92 47.63 10.40
N ASN A 44 11.23 47.96 11.66
CA ASN A 44 11.09 49.31 12.18
C ASN A 44 12.00 50.31 11.46
N ASN A 45 13.25 49.91 11.18
CA ASN A 45 14.20 50.73 10.43
C ASN A 45 13.72 50.98 8.99
N LEU A 46 13.23 49.94 8.31
CA LEU A 46 12.66 50.02 6.96
C LEU A 46 11.43 50.95 6.93
N THR A 47 10.57 50.86 7.94
CA THR A 47 9.38 51.72 8.08
C THR A 47 9.79 53.19 8.22
N GLN A 48 10.76 53.49 9.08
CA GLN A 48 11.27 54.85 9.25
C GLN A 48 11.95 55.37 7.99
N LEU A 49 12.72 54.53 7.30
CA LEU A 49 13.37 54.86 6.04
C LEU A 49 12.34 55.24 4.97
N LEU A 50 11.32 54.40 4.76
CA LEU A 50 10.27 54.67 3.77
C LEU A 50 9.43 55.90 4.11
N ARG A 51 9.15 56.16 5.40
CA ARG A 51 8.51 57.41 5.86
C ARG A 51 9.38 58.64 5.56
N ALA A 52 10.70 58.55 5.80
CA ALA A 52 11.63 59.66 5.60
C ALA A 52 11.88 60.01 4.13
N VAL A 53 11.72 59.05 3.22
CA VAL A 53 11.80 59.26 1.76
C VAL A 53 10.56 60.01 1.23
N GLY A 54 9.52 60.20 2.05
CA GLY A 54 8.19 60.70 1.70
C GLY A 54 8.13 61.95 0.79
N GLN A 55 8.05 61.71 -0.52
CA GLN A 55 7.14 62.29 -1.51
C GLN A 55 7.47 61.62 -2.86
N VAL A 56 6.54 60.79 -3.33
CA VAL A 56 6.78 59.69 -4.28
C VAL A 56 7.22 60.14 -5.67
N GLN A 57 6.88 61.37 -6.09
CA GLN A 57 7.01 61.81 -7.49
C GLN A 57 8.43 61.75 -8.06
N SER A 58 9.47 61.79 -7.23
CA SER A 58 10.87 61.69 -7.70
C SER A 58 11.48 60.28 -7.68
N TYR A 59 10.77 59.26 -7.15
CA TYR A 59 11.33 57.91 -6.88
C TYR A 59 10.53 56.74 -7.44
N ILE A 60 9.46 56.99 -8.20
CA ILE A 60 8.62 55.95 -8.82
C ILE A 60 9.44 54.98 -9.70
N ASP A 61 10.53 55.50 -10.29
CA ASP A 61 11.43 54.73 -11.16
C ASP A 61 12.72 54.25 -10.46
N ASP A 62 12.81 54.32 -9.12
CA ASP A 62 13.99 53.82 -8.41
C ASP A 62 13.84 52.34 -8.02
N LYS A 63 14.85 51.53 -8.37
CA LYS A 63 14.85 50.07 -8.13
C LYS A 63 15.05 49.72 -6.64
N GLY A 64 15.87 50.49 -5.90
CA GLY A 64 16.13 50.26 -4.48
C GLY A 64 14.94 50.64 -3.60
N TYR A 65 14.27 51.74 -3.92
CA TYR A 65 13.01 52.13 -3.30
C TYR A 65 11.91 51.10 -3.56
N ALA A 66 11.75 50.66 -4.83
CA ALA A 66 10.77 49.65 -5.19
C ALA A 66 10.98 48.34 -4.42
N ALA A 67 12.23 47.88 -4.30
CA ALA A 67 12.59 46.69 -3.53
C ALA A 67 12.29 46.82 -2.03
N CYS A 68 12.60 47.97 -1.42
CA CYS A 68 12.27 48.27 -0.02
C CYS A 68 10.76 48.32 0.20
N PHE A 69 10.00 48.93 -0.73
CA PHE A 69 8.56 49.08 -0.62
C PHE A 69 7.83 47.74 -0.67
N VAL A 70 8.19 46.85 -1.61
CA VAL A 70 7.54 45.53 -1.70
C VAL A 70 7.88 44.66 -0.49
N LEU A 71 9.13 44.71 0.01
CA LEU A 71 9.53 44.01 1.23
C LEU A 71 8.74 44.52 2.45
N PHE A 72 8.58 45.84 2.58
CA PHE A 72 7.78 46.43 3.64
C PHE A 72 6.32 45.99 3.57
N CYS A 73 5.71 45.97 2.39
CA CYS A 73 4.30 45.56 2.25
C CYS A 73 4.09 44.10 2.66
N SER A 74 4.99 43.20 2.26
CA SER A 74 4.97 41.79 2.67
C SER A 74 5.15 41.63 4.19
N GLU A 75 6.08 42.37 4.78
CA GLU A 75 6.33 42.37 6.23
C GLU A 75 5.20 43.01 7.04
N TRP A 76 4.59 44.08 6.53
CA TRP A 76 3.42 44.71 7.13
C TRP A 76 2.24 43.74 7.15
N TYR A 77 2.01 43.00 6.07
CA TYR A 77 0.99 41.97 6.05
C TYR A 77 1.23 40.90 7.13
N ARG A 78 2.47 40.45 7.27
CA ARG A 78 2.86 39.46 8.28
C ARG A 78 2.66 39.97 9.72
N ARG A 79 3.04 41.20 10.01
CA ARG A 79 3.18 41.73 11.39
C ARG A 79 1.98 42.55 11.87
N ASP A 80 1.34 43.29 10.97
CA ASP A 80 0.38 44.35 11.32
C ASP A 80 -1.03 44.14 10.74
N TYR A 81 -1.23 43.14 9.86
CA TYR A 81 -2.53 42.89 9.27
C TYR A 81 -3.54 42.33 10.27
N GLU A 82 -4.73 42.94 10.29
CA GLU A 82 -5.88 42.53 11.11
C GLU A 82 -7.13 42.42 10.25
N ARG A 83 -8.16 41.72 10.73
CA ARG A 83 -9.39 41.44 9.96
C ARG A 83 -10.08 42.72 9.46
N HIS A 84 -10.00 43.79 10.24
CA HIS A 84 -10.63 45.08 9.92
C HIS A 84 -9.88 45.88 8.83
N CYS A 85 -8.63 45.51 8.50
CA CYS A 85 -7.85 46.17 7.44
C CYS A 85 -8.43 45.92 6.04
N GLY A 86 -9.09 44.78 5.84
CA GLY A 86 -9.68 44.39 4.55
C GLY A 86 -8.66 44.25 3.42
N TRP A 87 -9.16 44.01 2.20
CA TRP A 87 -8.34 43.86 0.99
C TRP A 87 -8.06 45.21 0.32
N MET A 88 -7.40 46.13 1.05
CA MET A 88 -7.22 47.52 0.63
C MET A 88 -5.79 48.01 0.87
N TRP A 89 -5.36 49.01 0.11
CA TRP A 89 -4.04 49.65 0.28
C TRP A 89 -4.00 50.73 1.37
N ASP A 90 -5.16 51.29 1.74
CA ASP A 90 -5.26 52.37 2.73
C ASP A 90 -4.54 52.09 4.07
N PRO A 91 -4.57 50.87 4.64
CA PRO A 91 -3.82 50.58 5.86
C PRO A 91 -2.30 50.72 5.68
N ILE A 92 -1.76 50.26 4.54
CA ILE A 92 -0.34 50.36 4.19
C ILE A 92 0.05 51.84 4.00
N TYR A 93 -0.83 52.60 3.34
CA TYR A 93 -0.68 54.05 3.13
C TYR A 93 -0.62 54.81 4.46
N ARG A 94 -1.52 54.50 5.39
CA ARG A 94 -1.51 55.09 6.75
C ARG A 94 -0.25 54.72 7.51
N ALA A 95 0.24 53.49 7.37
CA ALA A 95 1.46 53.04 8.04
C ALA A 95 2.70 53.80 7.56
N LEU A 96 2.76 54.17 6.28
CA LEU A 96 3.89 54.89 5.68
C LEU A 96 3.70 56.41 5.58
N GLY A 97 2.48 56.93 5.79
CA GLY A 97 2.16 58.33 5.55
C GLY A 97 2.22 58.73 4.07
N VAL A 98 2.00 57.79 3.16
CA VAL A 98 2.08 58.01 1.69
C VAL A 98 0.73 57.71 1.04
N SER A 99 0.46 58.31 -0.13
CA SER A 99 -0.70 57.98 -0.95
C SER A 99 -0.22 57.70 -2.37
N LEU A 100 -0.38 56.46 -2.83
CA LEU A 100 0.04 56.02 -4.17
C LEU A 100 -1.17 55.82 -5.07
N THR A 101 -1.06 56.30 -6.30
CA THR A 101 -2.03 56.03 -7.36
C THR A 101 -1.84 54.63 -7.95
N SER A 102 -2.88 54.08 -8.57
CA SER A 102 -2.79 52.77 -9.24
C SER A 102 -1.74 52.72 -10.35
N THR A 103 -1.47 53.86 -11.01
CA THR A 103 -0.42 53.99 -12.04
C THR A 103 0.98 53.86 -11.44
N GLU A 104 1.22 54.47 -10.27
CA GLU A 104 2.50 54.37 -9.57
C GLU A 104 2.75 52.95 -9.05
N LEU A 105 1.73 52.29 -8.48
CA LEU A 105 1.83 50.89 -8.07
C LEU A 105 2.16 49.95 -9.24
N ARG A 106 1.62 50.23 -10.44
CA ARG A 106 1.90 49.45 -11.66
C ARG A 106 3.37 49.53 -12.10
N ILE A 107 4.12 50.54 -11.65
CA ILE A 107 5.55 50.70 -11.91
C ILE A 107 6.37 50.12 -10.75
N ILE A 108 6.05 50.53 -9.51
CA ILE A 108 6.84 50.19 -8.32
C ILE A 108 6.83 48.67 -8.06
N ILE A 109 5.68 48.01 -8.14
CA ILE A 109 5.56 46.61 -7.71
C ILE A 109 6.31 45.65 -8.65
N PRO A 110 6.13 45.69 -9.98
CA PRO A 110 6.94 44.87 -10.88
C PRO A 110 8.44 45.13 -10.76
N LYS A 111 8.82 46.40 -10.58
CA LYS A 111 10.24 46.78 -10.46
C LYS A 111 10.89 46.25 -9.19
N GLY A 112 10.15 46.19 -8.09
CA GLY A 112 10.59 45.56 -6.84
C GLY A 112 10.59 44.03 -6.93
N MET A 113 9.48 43.44 -7.36
CA MET A 113 9.27 41.99 -7.41
C MET A 113 10.11 41.31 -8.49
N GLU A 114 9.80 41.54 -9.76
CA GLU A 114 10.50 40.91 -10.89
C GLU A 114 11.89 41.52 -11.08
N GLY A 115 12.01 42.83 -10.89
CA GLY A 115 13.25 43.55 -11.17
C GLY A 115 14.36 43.33 -10.15
N TYR A 116 14.07 43.33 -8.84
CA TYR A 116 15.08 43.21 -7.78
C TYR A 116 15.06 41.85 -7.11
N TRP A 117 13.91 41.41 -6.58
CA TRP A 117 13.79 40.16 -5.85
C TRP A 117 13.69 38.91 -6.74
N ASN A 118 13.56 39.08 -8.05
CA ASN A 118 13.37 38.02 -9.05
C ASN A 118 12.16 37.11 -8.73
N ARG A 119 11.06 37.73 -8.28
CA ARG A 119 9.81 37.05 -7.89
C ARG A 119 8.69 37.36 -8.88
N PRO A 120 7.87 36.37 -9.28
CA PRO A 120 6.79 36.58 -10.25
C PRO A 120 5.63 37.38 -9.65
N ILE A 121 4.87 38.07 -10.52
CA ILE A 121 3.62 38.75 -10.15
C ILE A 121 2.43 37.82 -10.40
N ARG A 122 1.49 37.79 -9.46
CA ARG A 122 0.25 37.01 -9.59
C ARG A 122 -0.79 37.71 -10.45
N PHE A 123 -1.70 36.93 -11.00
CA PHE A 123 -2.84 37.39 -11.77
C PHE A 123 -4.13 36.86 -11.14
N TYR A 124 -5.21 37.63 -11.21
CA TYR A 124 -6.56 37.13 -10.95
C TYR A 124 -6.99 36.21 -12.11
N GLU A 125 -8.05 35.41 -11.92
CA GLU A 125 -8.71 34.64 -13.00
C GLU A 125 -9.09 35.50 -14.22
N SER A 126 -9.30 36.81 -14.00
CA SER A 126 -9.57 37.80 -15.05
C SER A 126 -8.33 38.31 -15.81
N GLU A 127 -7.18 37.66 -15.67
CA GLU A 127 -5.87 38.03 -16.23
C GLU A 127 -5.35 39.43 -15.82
N ARG A 128 -5.98 40.06 -14.82
CA ARG A 128 -5.49 41.31 -14.22
C ARG A 128 -4.41 41.02 -13.18
N ARG A 129 -3.34 41.82 -13.16
CA ARG A 129 -2.28 41.70 -12.13
C ARG A 129 -2.85 41.88 -10.73
N ASN A 130 -2.67 40.88 -9.88
CA ASN A 130 -3.05 40.87 -8.48
C ASN A 130 -1.88 41.34 -7.61
N PHE A 131 -1.66 42.65 -7.58
CA PHE A 131 -0.54 43.23 -6.84
C PHE A 131 -0.62 43.03 -5.32
N LEU A 132 -1.80 43.24 -4.72
CA LEU A 132 -1.96 43.09 -3.28
C LEU A 132 -1.82 41.62 -2.85
N GLY A 133 -2.43 40.70 -3.62
CA GLY A 133 -2.29 39.26 -3.38
C GLY A 133 -0.88 38.74 -3.59
N THR A 134 -0.13 39.33 -4.53
CA THR A 134 1.31 39.04 -4.69
C THR A 134 2.06 39.36 -3.40
N LEU A 135 1.93 40.58 -2.87
CA LEU A 135 2.67 41.00 -1.66
C LEU A 135 2.22 40.24 -0.41
N PHE A 136 0.93 39.97 -0.26
CA PHE A 136 0.42 39.22 0.89
C PHE A 136 0.93 37.77 0.88
N SER A 137 0.96 37.12 -0.29
CA SER A 137 1.52 35.77 -0.42
C SER A 137 3.02 35.72 -0.07
N GLU A 138 3.75 36.78 -0.40
CA GLU A 138 5.18 36.90 -0.11
C GLU A 138 5.44 37.26 1.37
N GLY A 139 4.43 37.71 2.09
CA GLY A 139 4.47 37.94 3.55
C GLY A 139 4.18 36.69 4.39
N GLY A 140 3.73 35.58 3.79
CA GLY A 140 3.41 34.34 4.50
C GLY A 140 2.10 34.41 5.30
N LEU A 141 2.13 34.04 6.59
CA LEU A 141 0.94 34.03 7.46
C LEU A 141 0.86 35.28 8.35
N PRO A 142 -0.31 35.95 8.45
CA PRO A 142 -0.49 37.16 9.26
C PRO A 142 -0.60 36.86 10.77
N PHE A 143 0.41 37.26 11.55
CA PHE A 143 0.59 36.83 12.95
C PHE A 143 -0.52 37.30 13.89
N ARG A 144 -1.09 38.49 13.69
CA ARG A 144 -2.15 39.00 14.57
C ARG A 144 -3.45 38.21 14.40
N LEU A 145 -3.73 37.70 13.21
CA LEU A 145 -4.89 36.81 12.97
C LEU A 145 -4.70 35.42 13.59
N LEU A 146 -3.46 35.01 13.87
CA LEU A 146 -3.15 33.74 14.54
C LEU A 146 -3.33 33.80 16.07
N LYS A 147 -3.50 35.01 16.64
CA LYS A 147 -3.62 35.24 18.09
C LYS A 147 -5.06 35.12 18.61
N GLU A 148 -6.06 35.31 17.75
CA GLU A 148 -7.46 35.25 18.15
C GLU A 148 -7.80 33.85 18.68
N SER A 149 -8.42 33.77 19.86
CA SER A 149 -8.67 32.54 20.64
C SER A 149 -9.61 31.51 19.98
N ASP A 150 -9.98 31.75 18.72
CA ASP A 150 -10.87 30.93 17.88
C ASP A 150 -10.37 30.93 16.42
N SER A 151 -9.04 30.95 16.22
CA SER A 151 -8.46 31.12 14.89
C SER A 151 -8.81 29.94 13.98
N HIS A 152 -9.47 30.22 12.86
CA HIS A 152 -9.73 29.22 11.80
C HIS A 152 -8.43 28.51 11.34
N PHE A 153 -7.28 29.17 11.48
CA PHE A 153 -5.96 28.58 11.22
C PHE A 153 -5.59 27.45 12.17
N GLN A 154 -5.80 27.59 13.49
CA GLN A 154 -5.54 26.50 14.43
C GLN A 154 -6.42 25.28 14.12
N ASN A 155 -7.68 25.48 13.74
CA ASN A 155 -8.56 24.40 13.32
C ASN A 155 -8.07 23.71 12.03
N VAL A 156 -7.60 24.48 11.06
CA VAL A 156 -7.01 23.94 9.82
C VAL A 156 -5.75 23.13 10.12
N PHE A 157 -4.80 23.66 10.90
CA PHE A 157 -3.61 22.91 11.29
C PHE A 157 -3.93 21.68 12.13
N SER A 158 -4.90 21.76 13.04
CA SER A 158 -5.32 20.60 13.86
C SER A 158 -5.88 19.48 12.97
N ARG A 159 -6.72 19.82 11.99
CA ARG A 159 -7.25 18.85 11.01
C ARG A 159 -6.14 18.26 10.14
N ILE A 160 -5.22 19.10 9.65
CA ILE A 160 -4.08 18.64 8.86
C ILE A 160 -3.23 17.67 9.69
N LEU A 161 -2.86 18.02 10.93
CA LEU A 161 -2.01 17.21 11.79
C LEU A 161 -2.69 15.88 12.19
N ASN A 162 -4.00 15.87 12.43
CA ASN A 162 -4.77 14.66 12.71
C ASN A 162 -4.80 13.72 11.48
N GLN A 163 -5.02 14.27 10.28
CA GLN A 163 -5.06 13.50 9.04
C GLN A 163 -3.68 13.19 8.46
N TYR A 164 -2.61 13.83 8.97
CA TYR A 164 -1.26 13.75 8.44
C TYR A 164 -0.72 12.32 8.41
N GLY A 165 -0.88 11.58 9.52
CA GLY A 165 -0.44 10.18 9.60
C GLY A 165 -1.21 9.26 8.64
N GLN A 166 -2.52 9.47 8.51
CA GLN A 166 -3.37 8.69 7.60
C GLN A 166 -3.03 8.97 6.13
N ALA A 167 -2.78 10.23 5.78
CA ALA A 167 -2.41 10.64 4.43
C ALA A 167 -1.05 10.06 4.00
N GLN A 168 -0.06 10.04 4.88
CA GLN A 168 1.24 9.40 4.60
C GLN A 168 1.09 7.89 4.35
N LEU A 169 0.30 7.19 5.16
CA LEU A 169 0.07 5.75 5.00
C LEU A 169 -0.70 5.41 3.73
N ALA A 170 -1.59 6.29 3.28
CA ALA A 170 -2.36 6.14 2.05
C ALA A 170 -1.63 6.65 0.79
N GLY A 171 -0.39 7.14 0.93
CA GLY A 171 0.41 7.65 -0.19
C GLY A 171 -0.04 9.00 -0.74
N PHE A 172 -0.89 9.74 -0.03
CA PHE A 172 -1.28 11.10 -0.41
C PHE A 172 -0.16 12.09 -0.08
N SER A 173 0.11 13.02 -1.00
CA SER A 173 1.05 14.10 -0.73
C SER A 173 0.46 15.05 0.31
N ILE A 174 1.30 15.60 1.21
CA ILE A 174 0.81 16.59 2.18
C ILE A 174 0.16 17.79 1.49
N LEU A 175 0.68 18.20 0.33
CA LEU A 175 0.13 19.28 -0.47
C LEU A 175 -1.33 19.02 -0.84
N SER A 176 -1.67 17.78 -1.20
CA SER A 176 -3.06 17.39 -1.52
C SER A 176 -3.98 17.40 -0.30
N LEU A 177 -3.47 16.95 0.85
CA LEU A 177 -4.18 16.99 2.12
C LEU A 177 -4.47 18.43 2.54
N VAL A 178 -3.44 19.28 2.56
CA VAL A 178 -3.55 20.68 2.95
C VAL A 178 -4.51 21.42 2.04
N ARG A 179 -4.43 21.22 0.71
CA ARG A 179 -5.38 21.80 -0.24
C ARG A 179 -6.82 21.40 0.07
N THR A 180 -7.08 20.11 0.30
CA THR A 180 -8.42 19.60 0.62
C THR A 180 -8.95 20.20 1.92
N VAL A 181 -8.12 20.30 2.95
CA VAL A 181 -8.53 20.89 4.25
C VAL A 181 -8.80 22.39 4.10
N ILE A 182 -8.00 23.12 3.33
CA ILE A 182 -8.19 24.55 3.08
C ILE A 182 -9.46 24.81 2.26
N GLU A 183 -9.72 24.04 1.21
CA GLU A 183 -10.95 24.13 0.39
C GLU A 183 -12.22 23.89 1.21
N LYS A 184 -12.16 22.99 2.20
CA LYS A 184 -13.25 22.70 3.14
C LYS A 184 -13.27 23.64 4.37
N SER A 185 -12.39 24.64 4.41
CA SER A 185 -12.29 25.59 5.51
C SER A 185 -12.95 26.93 5.18
N ALA A 186 -13.17 27.77 6.20
CA ALA A 186 -13.64 29.14 6.03
C ALA A 186 -12.49 30.15 5.81
N LEU A 187 -11.31 29.70 5.37
CA LEU A 187 -10.18 30.59 5.09
C LEU A 187 -10.42 31.41 3.80
N PRO A 188 -9.90 32.65 3.71
CA PRO A 188 -9.93 33.43 2.48
C PRO A 188 -9.26 32.71 1.30
N THR A 189 -9.74 32.97 0.07
CA THR A 189 -9.28 32.34 -1.18
C THR A 189 -7.77 32.44 -1.44
N VAL A 190 -7.12 33.46 -0.90
CA VAL A 190 -5.66 33.69 -0.99
C VAL A 190 -4.84 32.57 -0.34
N PHE A 191 -5.43 31.82 0.60
CA PHE A 191 -4.79 30.67 1.23
C PHE A 191 -4.96 29.37 0.44
N SER A 192 -5.85 29.33 -0.56
CA SER A 192 -6.00 28.20 -1.47
C SER A 192 -4.95 28.19 -2.60
N GLU A 193 -4.17 29.26 -2.71
CA GLU A 193 -3.09 29.42 -3.69
C GLU A 193 -1.88 28.53 -3.38
N ASP A 194 -1.19 28.04 -4.42
CA ASP A 194 -0.13 27.04 -4.32
C ASP A 194 0.96 27.38 -3.31
N THR A 195 1.45 28.63 -3.29
CA THR A 195 2.48 29.06 -2.33
C THR A 195 2.01 29.05 -0.87
N SER A 196 0.73 29.34 -0.63
CA SER A 196 0.15 29.33 0.71
C SER A 196 -0.04 27.88 1.17
N VAL A 197 -0.49 27.01 0.26
CA VAL A 197 -0.59 25.56 0.48
C VAL A 197 0.79 24.96 0.76
N GLU A 198 1.82 25.34 0.00
CA GLU A 198 3.22 24.93 0.21
C GLU A 198 3.74 25.36 1.58
N LEU A 199 3.55 26.63 1.96
CA LEU A 199 3.98 27.14 3.27
C LEU A 199 3.29 26.39 4.42
N ILE A 200 1.97 26.22 4.36
CA ILE A 200 1.19 25.50 5.38
C ILE A 200 1.63 24.03 5.45
N SER A 201 1.93 23.42 4.30
CA SER A 201 2.47 22.07 4.22
C SER A 201 3.83 21.96 4.90
N HIS A 202 4.80 22.81 4.54
CA HIS A 202 6.13 22.82 5.18
C HIS A 202 6.05 23.06 6.70
N ILE A 203 5.14 23.92 7.16
CA ILE A 203 4.90 24.15 8.58
C ILE A 203 4.38 22.86 9.24
N ALA A 204 3.37 22.20 8.67
CA ALA A 204 2.81 20.97 9.22
C ALA A 204 3.85 19.81 9.25
N GLU A 205 4.64 19.66 8.19
CA GLU A 205 5.75 18.68 8.15
C GLU A 205 6.79 18.95 9.22
N LYS A 206 7.27 20.20 9.31
CA LYS A 206 8.30 20.55 10.30
C LYS A 206 7.78 20.38 11.72
N LEU A 207 6.53 20.75 12.02
CA LEU A 207 5.90 20.50 13.32
C LEU A 207 5.86 19.01 13.67
N SER A 208 5.40 18.16 12.73
CA SER A 208 5.35 16.72 12.93
C SER A 208 6.74 16.13 13.18
N SER A 209 7.73 16.53 12.37
CA SER A 209 9.12 16.09 12.54
C SER A 209 9.72 16.46 13.89
N LEU A 210 9.48 17.69 14.38
CA LEU A 210 9.99 18.16 15.67
C LEU A 210 9.35 17.38 16.84
N VAL A 211 8.06 17.08 16.77
CA VAL A 211 7.37 16.29 17.80
C VAL A 211 7.92 14.88 17.88
N LEU A 212 8.16 14.23 16.74
CA LEU A 212 8.68 12.87 16.66
C LEU A 212 10.17 12.80 17.07
N MET A 213 11.02 13.65 16.52
CA MET A 213 12.47 13.62 16.78
C MET A 213 12.83 13.94 18.24
N TYR A 214 12.13 14.88 18.86
CA TYR A 214 12.42 15.34 20.22
C TYR A 214 11.46 14.80 21.28
N ASN A 215 10.56 13.88 20.90
CA ASN A 215 9.57 13.27 21.78
C ASN A 215 8.79 14.29 22.63
N LEU A 216 8.39 15.39 21.99
CA LEU A 216 7.73 16.52 22.66
C LEU A 216 6.35 16.15 23.21
N SER A 217 5.82 15.02 22.74
CA SER A 217 4.60 14.36 23.18
C SER A 217 4.47 14.32 24.71
N ASN A 218 5.57 14.14 25.45
CA ASN A 218 5.58 13.97 26.90
C ASN A 218 5.67 15.26 27.73
N HIS A 219 5.72 16.43 27.10
CA HIS A 219 5.95 17.70 27.78
C HIS A 219 4.74 18.64 27.65
N THR A 220 4.42 19.36 28.73
CA THR A 220 3.31 20.34 28.77
C THR A 220 3.66 21.68 28.11
N GLU A 221 4.94 21.98 27.92
CA GLU A 221 5.44 23.17 27.21
C GLU A 221 6.49 22.78 26.17
N PRO A 222 6.07 22.27 24.98
CA PRO A 222 6.95 21.77 23.92
C PRO A 222 8.02 22.75 23.48
N VAL A 223 7.68 24.05 23.39
CA VAL A 223 8.61 25.09 22.96
C VAL A 223 9.75 25.29 23.96
N LYS A 224 9.48 25.34 25.27
CA LYS A 224 10.55 25.48 26.28
C LYS A 224 11.50 24.28 26.26
N GLN A 225 10.98 23.09 25.99
CA GLN A 225 11.79 21.90 25.85
C GLN A 225 12.65 21.93 24.58
N LEU A 226 12.09 22.36 23.44
CA LEU A 226 12.84 22.58 22.20
C LEU A 226 13.94 23.64 22.38
N ASP A 227 13.65 24.72 23.09
CA ASP A 227 14.62 25.80 23.36
C ASP A 227 15.82 25.30 24.17
N LYS A 228 15.60 24.30 25.02
CA LYS A 228 16.63 23.64 25.83
C LYS A 228 17.43 22.61 25.03
N VAL A 229 16.75 21.76 24.25
CA VAL A 229 17.35 20.59 23.58
C VAL A 229 17.94 20.95 22.21
N HIS A 230 17.35 21.90 21.50
CA HIS A 230 17.81 22.37 20.19
C HIS A 230 17.71 23.91 20.06
N PRO A 231 18.55 24.71 20.74
CA PRO A 231 18.40 26.16 20.85
C PRO A 231 18.27 26.95 19.52
N LYS A 232 18.77 26.40 18.41
CA LYS A 232 18.72 27.01 17.07
C LYS A 232 17.55 26.53 16.20
N TRP A 233 16.58 25.80 16.74
CA TRP A 233 15.48 25.22 15.93
C TRP A 233 14.63 26.28 15.22
N ARG A 234 14.59 27.50 15.78
CA ARG A 234 13.89 28.64 15.19
C ARG A 234 14.50 29.12 13.88
N ASP A 235 15.81 28.95 13.70
CA ASP A 235 16.52 29.34 12.47
C ASP A 235 16.18 28.38 11.31
N GLU A 236 15.73 27.17 11.62
CA GLU A 236 15.35 26.13 10.65
C GLU A 236 13.84 26.07 10.38
N PHE A 237 13.06 26.94 11.04
CA PHE A 237 11.61 26.92 10.89
C PHE A 237 11.21 27.70 9.61
N PRO A 238 10.21 27.25 8.83
CA PRO A 238 9.85 27.85 7.53
C PRO A 238 9.41 29.32 7.55
N MET A 239 9.29 29.92 8.74
CA MET A 239 8.85 31.30 8.93
C MET A 239 9.55 31.92 10.15
N PRO A 240 9.75 33.24 10.20
CA PRO A 240 10.55 33.91 11.23
C PRO A 240 9.76 34.04 12.53
N LEU A 241 10.38 33.70 13.66
CA LEU A 241 9.74 33.44 14.96
C LEU A 241 10.14 34.44 16.05
N ASP A 242 10.31 35.69 15.67
CA ASP A 242 10.97 36.71 16.51
C ASP A 242 10.02 37.45 17.46
N ASP A 243 8.72 37.14 17.45
CA ASP A 243 7.71 37.83 18.27
C ASP A 243 7.08 36.90 19.33
N GLU A 244 6.73 37.46 20.49
CA GLU A 244 6.06 36.79 21.60
C GLU A 244 4.73 36.15 21.14
N THR A 245 4.06 36.79 20.17
CA THR A 245 2.86 36.30 19.50
C THR A 245 3.09 35.00 18.72
N GLY A 246 4.17 34.90 17.95
CA GLY A 246 4.51 33.72 17.15
C GLY A 246 4.88 32.51 18.02
N THR A 247 5.56 32.77 19.13
CA THR A 247 5.92 31.73 20.11
C THR A 247 4.68 31.09 20.76
N ARG A 248 3.67 31.90 21.13
CA ARG A 248 2.43 31.39 21.71
C ARG A 248 1.62 30.56 20.72
N PHE A 249 1.54 31.00 19.46
CA PHE A 249 0.88 30.25 18.39
C PHE A 249 1.53 28.87 18.15
N LEU A 250 2.86 28.82 18.06
CA LEU A 250 3.60 27.57 17.89
C LEU A 250 3.49 26.63 19.08
N ASN A 251 3.45 27.17 20.31
CA ASN A 251 3.21 26.34 21.48
C ASN A 251 1.82 25.66 21.39
N GLY A 252 0.81 26.38 20.89
CA GLY A 252 -0.50 25.80 20.58
C GLY A 252 -0.42 24.67 19.54
N LEU A 253 0.24 24.92 18.41
CA LEU A 253 0.37 23.91 17.33
C LEU A 253 1.18 22.68 17.75
N LEU A 254 2.29 22.86 18.46
CA LEU A 254 3.13 21.76 18.95
C LEU A 254 2.41 20.97 20.04
N CYS A 255 1.61 21.60 20.90
CA CYS A 255 0.74 20.90 21.84
C CYS A 255 -0.30 20.04 21.11
N THR A 256 -0.99 20.59 20.09
CA THR A 256 -1.92 19.82 19.27
C THR A 256 -1.23 18.65 18.58
N ALA A 257 -0.12 18.89 17.89
CA ALA A 257 0.67 17.84 17.24
C ALA A 257 1.14 16.77 18.25
N SER A 258 1.49 17.17 19.47
CA SER A 258 1.90 16.27 20.56
C SER A 258 0.75 15.41 21.09
N VAL A 259 -0.45 15.96 21.21
CA VAL A 259 -1.67 15.23 21.62
C VAL A 259 -2.06 14.21 20.56
N GLU A 260 -2.05 14.60 19.28
CA GLU A 260 -2.35 13.70 18.16
C GLU A 260 -1.30 12.58 18.04
N ALA A 261 -0.01 12.91 18.19
CA ALA A 261 1.06 11.92 18.25
C ALA A 261 0.89 10.93 19.42
N LYS A 262 0.43 11.40 20.60
CA LYS A 262 0.09 10.52 21.74
C LYS A 262 -1.10 9.61 21.46
N SER A 263 -2.16 10.11 20.84
CA SER A 263 -3.32 9.31 20.42
C SER A 263 -2.89 8.17 19.47
N HIS A 264 -2.03 8.48 18.50
CA HIS A 264 -1.44 7.47 17.62
C HIS A 264 -0.56 6.46 18.36
N LEU A 265 0.31 6.90 19.26
CA LEU A 265 1.19 6.02 20.05
C LEU A 265 0.41 5.14 21.04
N GLN A 266 -0.73 5.61 21.57
CA GLN A 266 -1.58 4.82 22.47
C GLN A 266 -2.43 3.79 21.72
N LYS A 267 -2.86 4.06 20.48
CA LYS A 267 -3.56 3.08 19.63
C LYS A 267 -2.65 1.91 19.21
N ASN A 268 -1.33 2.10 19.14
CA ASN A 268 -0.36 1.11 18.66
C ASN A 268 0.10 0.05 19.69
N LYS A 269 -0.54 -0.08 20.85
CA LYS A 269 -0.06 -1.02 21.90
C LYS A 269 -0.52 -2.47 21.73
N GLY A 270 -1.44 -2.77 20.81
CA GLY A 270 -1.90 -4.13 20.55
C GLY A 270 -2.25 -4.35 19.08
N SER A 271 -2.25 -5.62 18.65
CA SER A 271 -2.83 -5.98 17.36
C SER A 271 -4.34 -5.86 17.43
N GLY A 272 -4.94 -5.09 16.53
CA GLY A 272 -6.38 -4.85 16.51
C GLY A 272 -6.94 -4.94 15.11
N CYS A 273 -8.10 -5.60 14.98
CA CYS A 273 -8.83 -5.72 13.72
C CYS A 273 -10.00 -4.74 13.70
N GLN A 274 -10.06 -3.88 12.68
CA GLN A 274 -11.23 -3.04 12.40
C GLN A 274 -11.76 -3.36 11.02
N PHE A 275 -13.08 -3.42 10.89
CA PHE A 275 -13.74 -3.78 9.64
C PHE A 275 -14.73 -2.71 9.23
N TYR A 276 -14.57 -2.20 8.02
CA TYR A 276 -15.37 -1.14 7.45
C TYR A 276 -16.15 -1.65 6.25
N TRP A 277 -17.37 -1.13 6.10
CA TRP A 277 -18.21 -1.30 4.95
C TRP A 277 -18.61 0.07 4.38
N SER A 278 -18.83 0.15 3.07
CA SER A 278 -19.23 1.37 2.40
C SER A 278 -20.31 1.07 1.36
N GLU A 279 -21.29 1.96 1.25
CA GLU A 279 -22.37 1.86 0.27
C GLU A 279 -21.86 1.91 -1.18
N ASN A 280 -20.70 2.55 -1.43
CA ASN A 280 -20.05 2.60 -2.74
C ASN A 280 -19.51 1.23 -3.18
N HIS A 281 -19.20 0.35 -2.23
CA HIS A 281 -18.64 -0.98 -2.45
C HIS A 281 -19.41 -2.03 -1.64
N PRO A 282 -20.70 -2.28 -1.96
CA PRO A 282 -21.61 -3.04 -1.10
C PRO A 282 -21.20 -4.52 -0.92
N ASN A 283 -20.41 -5.04 -1.86
CA ASN A 283 -19.94 -6.43 -1.87
C ASN A 283 -18.54 -6.61 -1.24
N GLN A 284 -18.03 -5.63 -0.49
CA GLN A 284 -16.67 -5.67 0.05
C GLN A 284 -16.65 -5.22 1.52
N ILE A 285 -15.83 -5.90 2.32
CA ILE A 285 -15.46 -5.45 3.67
C ILE A 285 -13.98 -5.08 3.63
N GLN A 286 -13.67 -3.85 4.02
CA GLN A 286 -12.31 -3.37 4.18
C GLN A 286 -11.81 -3.70 5.59
N ALA A 287 -10.66 -4.36 5.68
CA ALA A 287 -9.97 -4.59 6.94
C ALA A 287 -8.87 -3.55 7.15
N ILE A 288 -8.78 -3.05 8.39
CA ILE A 288 -7.67 -2.25 8.89
C ILE A 288 -7.08 -3.00 10.09
N ILE A 289 -5.85 -3.46 9.94
CA ILE A 289 -5.12 -4.23 10.95
C ILE A 289 -4.09 -3.31 11.58
N SER A 290 -4.28 -2.99 12.85
CA SER A 290 -3.26 -2.35 13.68
C SER A 290 -2.24 -3.41 14.10
N LEU A 291 -0.96 -3.07 14.00
CA LEU A 291 0.15 -3.98 14.26
C LEU A 291 1.06 -3.39 15.37
N PRO A 292 1.50 -4.19 16.35
CA PRO A 292 2.43 -3.71 17.38
C PRO A 292 3.83 -3.48 16.78
N ASP A 293 4.71 -2.79 17.52
CA ASP A 293 6.10 -2.58 17.09
C ASP A 293 6.90 -3.89 17.01
N GLU A 294 6.52 -4.89 17.81
CA GLU A 294 7.23 -6.14 17.96
C GLU A 294 6.27 -7.33 18.06
N LEU A 295 6.61 -8.43 17.40
CA LEU A 295 5.86 -9.69 17.41
C LEU A 295 6.78 -10.86 17.77
N THR A 296 6.23 -11.86 18.44
CA THR A 296 6.96 -13.09 18.79
C THR A 296 6.25 -14.28 18.19
N PHE A 297 6.91 -14.95 17.24
CA PHE A 297 6.40 -16.14 16.57
C PHE A 297 6.90 -17.40 17.27
N PRO A 298 6.05 -18.40 17.53
CA PRO A 298 6.53 -19.76 17.81
C PRO A 298 7.16 -20.33 16.53
N ILE A 299 8.37 -20.90 16.64
CA ILE A 299 9.06 -21.52 15.50
C ILE A 299 8.47 -22.90 15.27
N ILE A 300 7.75 -23.04 14.16
CA ILE A 300 7.13 -24.30 13.71
C ILE A 300 8.10 -25.07 12.80
N SER A 301 8.86 -24.33 11.98
CA SER A 301 9.88 -24.89 11.09
C SER A 301 11.22 -24.19 11.31
N THR A 302 12.30 -24.95 11.47
CA THR A 302 13.64 -24.38 11.72
C THR A 302 14.10 -23.53 10.53
N PRO A 303 14.28 -22.21 10.69
CA PRO A 303 14.66 -21.34 9.60
C PRO A 303 16.16 -21.45 9.28
N SER A 304 16.52 -21.30 8.01
CA SER A 304 17.91 -21.25 7.56
C SER A 304 18.57 -19.87 7.74
N THR A 305 17.78 -18.82 7.95
CA THR A 305 18.24 -17.44 8.12
C THR A 305 17.41 -16.71 9.19
N THR A 306 17.87 -15.54 9.63
CA THR A 306 17.11 -14.65 10.53
C THR A 306 16.39 -13.52 9.81
N ARG A 307 16.43 -13.49 8.47
CA ARG A 307 15.68 -12.51 7.67
C ARG A 307 14.39 -13.17 7.21
N PHE A 308 13.26 -12.68 7.72
CA PHE A 308 11.94 -13.19 7.39
C PHE A 308 11.17 -12.21 6.50
N GLU A 309 10.30 -12.76 5.68
CA GLU A 309 9.26 -12.03 4.98
C GLU A 309 7.95 -12.20 5.75
N LEU A 310 7.35 -11.08 6.12
CA LEU A 310 6.09 -11.07 6.86
C LEU A 310 4.93 -10.74 5.93
N ALA A 311 3.83 -11.46 6.10
CA ALA A 311 2.59 -11.23 5.37
C ALA A 311 1.37 -11.58 6.21
N ILE A 312 0.21 -11.05 5.83
CA ILE A 312 -1.09 -11.42 6.39
C ILE A 312 -1.76 -12.39 5.43
N TYR A 313 -2.26 -13.48 5.98
CA TYR A 313 -2.94 -14.55 5.29
C TYR A 313 -4.42 -14.60 5.71
N GLU A 314 -5.27 -14.97 4.76
CA GLU A 314 -6.70 -15.23 4.93
C GLU A 314 -6.98 -16.58 4.25
N ASP A 315 -7.52 -17.56 4.99
CA ASP A 315 -7.79 -18.91 4.46
C ASP A 315 -6.58 -19.56 3.73
N GLY A 316 -5.39 -19.46 4.33
CA GLY A 316 -4.16 -20.01 3.74
C GLY A 316 -3.62 -19.28 2.50
N GLU A 317 -4.24 -18.19 2.08
CA GLU A 317 -3.80 -17.35 0.96
C GLU A 317 -3.25 -16.00 1.43
N GLU A 318 -2.21 -15.50 0.76
CA GLU A 318 -1.63 -14.19 1.06
C GLU A 318 -2.58 -13.07 0.59
N VAL A 319 -2.99 -12.21 1.51
CA VAL A 319 -3.85 -11.04 1.23
C VAL A 319 -3.07 -9.73 1.20
N THR A 320 -2.00 -9.61 1.99
CA THR A 320 -1.14 -8.42 1.99
C THR A 320 0.25 -8.70 2.53
N CYS A 321 1.26 -8.03 1.97
CA CYS A 321 2.66 -8.15 2.37
C CYS A 321 3.06 -7.03 3.36
N LEU A 322 3.63 -7.43 4.49
CA LEU A 322 4.17 -6.52 5.51
C LEU A 322 5.65 -6.16 5.25
N GLY A 323 6.33 -6.98 4.44
CA GLY A 323 7.70 -6.76 4.00
C GLY A 323 8.74 -7.53 4.82
N PRO A 324 10.04 -7.33 4.52
CA PRO A 324 11.11 -8.03 5.19
C PRO A 324 11.36 -7.49 6.61
N ALA A 325 11.66 -8.39 7.54
CA ALA A 325 12.01 -8.08 8.91
C ALA A 325 13.12 -9.01 9.42
N TYR A 326 13.90 -8.53 10.39
CA TYR A 326 14.98 -9.31 11.00
C TYR A 326 14.52 -9.84 12.35
N ALA A 327 14.74 -11.14 12.56
CA ALA A 327 14.34 -11.85 13.76
C ALA A 327 15.53 -12.07 14.71
N SER A 328 15.29 -11.94 16.01
CA SER A 328 16.11 -12.56 17.04
C SER A 328 15.52 -13.93 17.39
N LEU A 329 16.35 -14.98 17.40
CA LEU A 329 15.91 -16.34 17.72
C LEU A 329 16.28 -16.67 19.16
N GLU A 330 15.28 -16.89 20.01
CA GLU A 330 15.47 -17.26 21.42
C GLU A 330 14.45 -18.33 21.81
N ASN A 331 14.89 -19.43 22.45
CA ASN A 331 14.02 -20.44 23.06
C ASN A 331 12.86 -20.92 22.17
N ALA A 332 13.15 -21.35 20.94
CA ALA A 332 12.16 -21.79 19.95
C ALA A 332 11.12 -20.72 19.54
N HIS A 333 11.42 -19.45 19.80
CA HIS A 333 10.63 -18.31 19.35
C HIS A 333 11.48 -17.37 18.49
N ALA A 334 10.81 -16.71 17.56
CA ALA A 334 11.38 -15.68 16.71
C ALA A 334 10.75 -14.33 17.05
N LYS A 335 11.55 -13.42 17.59
CA LYS A 335 11.14 -12.06 17.91
C LYS A 335 11.46 -11.12 16.76
N VAL A 336 10.47 -10.41 16.25
CA VAL A 336 10.57 -9.63 15.01
C VAL A 336 10.05 -8.21 15.24
N ARG A 337 10.80 -7.22 14.77
CA ARG A 337 10.37 -5.82 14.80
C ARG A 337 9.70 -5.43 13.49
N LEU A 338 8.50 -4.87 13.59
CA LEU A 338 7.70 -4.43 12.45
C LEU A 338 8.08 -2.99 12.05
N ARG A 339 8.04 -2.74 10.74
CA ARG A 339 8.23 -1.38 10.17
C ARG A 339 6.92 -0.66 9.90
N LYS A 340 5.83 -1.43 9.75
CA LYS A 340 4.47 -0.92 9.51
C LYS A 340 3.66 -1.12 10.79
N SER A 341 2.99 -0.06 11.25
CA SER A 341 2.07 -0.11 12.39
C SER A 341 0.62 -0.40 11.97
N GLU A 342 0.32 -0.36 10.66
CA GLU A 342 -1.02 -0.58 10.13
C GLU A 342 -0.95 -1.26 8.75
N SER A 343 -1.94 -2.10 8.44
CA SER A 343 -2.15 -2.68 7.11
C SER A 343 -3.62 -2.61 6.71
N ARG A 344 -3.90 -2.28 5.44
CA ARG A 344 -5.27 -2.13 4.90
C ARG A 344 -5.45 -3.01 3.67
N PHE A 345 -6.54 -3.75 3.59
CA PHE A 345 -6.88 -4.59 2.44
C PHE A 345 -8.37 -4.93 2.42
N VAL A 346 -8.87 -5.46 1.31
CA VAL A 346 -10.24 -5.96 1.19
C VAL A 346 -10.27 -7.44 1.54
N ARG A 347 -11.20 -7.83 2.41
CA ARG A 347 -11.44 -9.23 2.80
C ARG A 347 -11.96 -10.01 1.59
N ARG A 348 -11.37 -11.17 1.30
CA ARG A 348 -11.84 -12.11 0.28
C ARG A 348 -12.84 -13.09 0.87
N GLN A 349 -12.54 -13.61 2.06
CA GLN A 349 -13.39 -14.53 2.80
C GLN A 349 -13.59 -14.05 4.24
N PRO A 350 -14.56 -13.14 4.49
CA PRO A 350 -14.78 -12.55 5.80
C PRO A 350 -14.97 -13.54 6.96
N ALA A 351 -15.48 -14.74 6.70
CA ALA A 351 -15.68 -15.79 7.70
C ALA A 351 -14.37 -16.46 8.14
N ALA A 352 -13.33 -16.43 7.31
CA ALA A 352 -12.03 -17.02 7.62
C ALA A 352 -11.25 -16.16 8.62
N SER A 353 -10.37 -16.80 9.37
CA SER A 353 -9.46 -16.09 10.30
C SER A 353 -8.29 -15.45 9.57
N LEU A 354 -7.82 -14.31 10.09
CA LEU A 354 -6.60 -13.68 9.61
C LEU A 354 -5.40 -14.16 10.44
N THR A 355 -4.29 -14.41 9.78
CA THR A 355 -3.04 -14.83 10.42
C THR A 355 -1.87 -14.00 9.91
N ILE A 356 -0.92 -13.69 10.79
CA ILE A 356 0.38 -13.14 10.41
C ILE A 356 1.34 -14.31 10.25
N VAL A 357 1.97 -14.40 9.09
CA VAL A 357 2.86 -15.49 8.72
C VAL A 357 4.26 -14.95 8.49
N ALA A 358 5.26 -15.57 9.15
CA ALA A 358 6.67 -15.33 8.91
C ALA A 358 7.24 -16.41 7.99
N ARG A 359 7.90 -16.01 6.91
CA ARG A 359 8.42 -16.91 5.87
C ARG A 359 9.91 -16.72 5.62
N THR A 360 10.59 -17.77 5.19
CA THR A 360 11.96 -17.73 4.65
C THR A 360 12.07 -18.71 3.50
N GLY A 361 12.54 -18.26 2.33
CA GLY A 361 12.67 -19.12 1.14
C GLY A 361 11.35 -19.77 0.68
N GLY A 362 10.21 -19.16 1.00
CA GLY A 362 8.89 -19.72 0.70
C GLY A 362 8.35 -20.71 1.74
N MET A 363 9.15 -21.13 2.73
CA MET A 363 8.71 -21.95 3.86
C MET A 363 8.12 -21.07 4.98
N ILE A 364 7.03 -21.51 5.58
CA ILE A 364 6.47 -20.91 6.80
C ILE A 364 7.33 -21.29 8.01
N VAL A 365 7.87 -20.27 8.68
CA VAL A 365 8.70 -20.40 9.90
C VAL A 365 7.81 -20.37 11.14
N GLY A 366 6.79 -19.51 11.15
CA GLY A 366 5.87 -19.36 12.27
C GLY A 366 4.65 -18.54 11.89
N THR A 367 3.57 -18.73 12.66
CA THR A 367 2.27 -18.12 12.41
C THR A 367 1.67 -17.60 13.71
N ILE A 368 1.01 -16.44 13.66
CA ILE A 368 0.26 -15.85 14.76
C ILE A 368 -1.16 -15.59 14.26
N LYS A 369 -2.17 -16.10 14.97
CA LYS A 369 -3.58 -15.79 14.66
C LYS A 369 -3.90 -14.38 15.13
N LEU A 370 -4.55 -13.58 14.27
CA LEU A 370 -5.11 -12.30 14.68
C LEU A 370 -6.44 -12.55 15.37
N GLU A 371 -6.52 -12.16 16.63
CA GLU A 371 -7.75 -12.28 17.43
C GLU A 371 -8.87 -11.41 16.85
N ASP A 372 -10.11 -11.85 17.05
CA ASP A 372 -11.33 -11.14 16.65
C ASP A 372 -11.34 -10.78 15.15
N SER A 373 -10.67 -11.60 14.33
CA SER A 373 -10.53 -11.38 12.90
C SER A 373 -11.62 -12.04 12.06
N GLU A 374 -12.34 -13.04 12.56
CA GLU A 374 -13.45 -13.65 11.81
C GLU A 374 -14.72 -12.80 11.87
N ILE A 375 -15.44 -12.74 10.75
CA ILE A 375 -16.73 -12.06 10.62
C ILE A 375 -17.76 -13.11 10.23
N ALA A 376 -18.71 -13.38 11.12
CA ALA A 376 -19.75 -14.39 10.95
C ALA A 376 -20.87 -13.91 9.99
N VAL A 377 -20.47 -13.58 8.75
CA VAL A 377 -21.34 -13.04 7.69
C VAL A 377 -22.45 -14.03 7.37
N GLY A 378 -23.70 -13.59 7.55
CA GLY A 378 -24.89 -14.37 7.24
C GLY A 378 -25.31 -15.36 8.33
N GLU A 379 -24.45 -15.65 9.31
CA GLU A 379 -24.75 -16.56 10.43
C GLU A 379 -25.40 -15.83 11.62
N VAL A 380 -24.91 -14.63 11.95
CA VAL A 380 -25.38 -13.80 13.06
C VAL A 380 -25.65 -12.38 12.58
N PRO A 381 -26.45 -11.57 13.31
CA PRO A 381 -26.58 -10.17 12.96
C PRO A 381 -25.25 -9.44 13.16
N LEU A 382 -24.90 -8.58 12.20
CA LEU A 382 -23.70 -7.74 12.25
C LEU A 382 -24.11 -6.28 12.44
N THR A 383 -23.54 -5.63 13.45
CA THR A 383 -23.90 -4.27 13.86
C THR A 383 -22.80 -3.29 13.48
N PHE A 384 -23.10 -2.41 12.53
CA PHE A 384 -22.23 -1.35 12.06
C PHE A 384 -22.66 0.01 12.57
N VAL A 385 -21.69 0.87 12.90
CA VAL A 385 -21.92 2.25 13.34
C VAL A 385 -21.38 3.24 12.32
N ASP A 386 -22.02 4.39 12.23
CA ASP A 386 -21.61 5.49 11.37
C ASP A 386 -20.25 6.08 11.81
N ASP A 387 -19.31 6.18 10.87
CA ASP A 387 -17.95 6.71 11.04
C ASP A 387 -17.49 7.45 9.77
N GLU A 388 -17.65 8.78 9.76
CA GLU A 388 -17.14 9.72 8.73
C GLU A 388 -17.22 9.19 7.27
N GLU A 389 -18.44 8.88 6.80
CA GLU A 389 -18.80 8.34 5.46
C GLU A 389 -18.64 6.82 5.26
N ARG A 390 -18.26 6.08 6.30
CA ARG A 390 -18.19 4.61 6.29
C ARG A 390 -18.95 4.01 7.48
N TRP A 391 -19.14 2.71 7.41
CA TRP A 391 -19.80 1.92 8.45
C TRP A 391 -18.78 1.00 9.13
N LEU A 392 -18.47 1.24 10.40
CA LEU A 392 -17.54 0.45 11.21
C LEU A 392 -18.26 -0.70 11.92
N LEU A 393 -17.80 -1.94 11.74
CA LEU A 393 -18.31 -3.10 12.48
C LEU A 393 -17.91 -2.99 13.96
N GLN A 394 -18.91 -2.91 14.84
CA GLN A 394 -18.73 -2.78 16.30
C GLN A 394 -19.26 -3.98 17.09
N GLY A 395 -20.12 -4.81 16.50
CA GLY A 395 -20.68 -5.96 17.19
C GLY A 395 -21.14 -7.07 16.26
N GLN A 396 -21.03 -8.30 16.75
CA GLN A 396 -21.54 -9.51 16.12
C GLN A 396 -22.47 -10.21 17.12
N ALA A 397 -23.58 -10.80 16.67
CA ALA A 397 -24.63 -11.36 17.53
C ALA A 397 -25.31 -10.30 18.44
N SER A 398 -25.65 -10.65 19.68
CA SER A 398 -26.24 -9.67 20.62
C SER A 398 -25.18 -8.68 21.08
N CYS A 399 -25.43 -7.37 20.93
CA CYS A 399 -24.47 -6.34 21.31
C CYS A 399 -25.10 -5.04 21.81
N THR A 400 -24.30 -4.21 22.47
CA THR A 400 -24.68 -2.86 22.90
C THR A 400 -23.67 -1.85 22.35
N VAL A 401 -24.16 -0.87 21.59
CA VAL A 401 -23.33 0.15 20.92
C VAL A 401 -23.70 1.56 21.37
N ARG A 402 -22.68 2.42 21.49
CA ARG A 402 -22.84 3.82 21.90
C ARG A 402 -23.50 4.69 20.83
N ASN A 403 -23.23 4.42 19.56
CA ASN A 403 -23.75 5.22 18.47
C ASN A 403 -25.27 5.08 18.36
N SER A 404 -25.91 6.20 18.02
CA SER A 404 -27.35 6.27 17.77
C SER A 404 -27.70 6.06 16.30
N ASN A 405 -26.73 6.09 15.38
CA ASN A 405 -26.93 5.78 13.96
C ASN A 405 -26.25 4.45 13.66
N VAL A 406 -27.05 3.42 13.41
CA VAL A 406 -26.60 2.02 13.34
C VAL A 406 -27.22 1.34 12.13
N LEU A 407 -26.40 0.56 11.43
CA LEU A 407 -26.82 -0.32 10.33
C LEU A 407 -26.62 -1.76 10.78
N ILE A 408 -27.69 -2.56 10.75
CA ILE A 408 -27.66 -3.96 11.16
C ILE A 408 -27.84 -4.83 9.92
N ALA A 409 -26.85 -5.66 9.59
CA ALA A 409 -27.01 -6.73 8.61
C ALA A 409 -27.66 -7.93 9.28
N LEU A 410 -28.75 -8.41 8.70
CA LEU A 410 -29.52 -9.54 9.23
C LEU A 410 -28.91 -10.88 8.76
N PRO A 411 -29.03 -11.95 9.57
CA PRO A 411 -28.70 -13.31 9.14
C PRO A 411 -29.42 -13.71 7.84
N GLN A 412 -28.88 -14.71 7.14
CA GLN A 412 -29.52 -15.29 5.94
C GLN A 412 -30.81 -16.05 6.29
N GLU A 413 -30.90 -16.59 7.50
CA GLU A 413 -32.12 -17.23 8.00
C GLU A 413 -33.31 -16.26 8.04
N LYS A 414 -34.52 -16.83 8.06
CA LYS A 414 -35.74 -16.03 8.21
C LYS A 414 -35.86 -15.55 9.65
N THR A 415 -35.67 -14.25 9.84
CA THR A 415 -35.77 -13.59 11.15
C THR A 415 -37.04 -12.74 11.27
N THR A 416 -37.56 -12.68 12.49
CA THR A 416 -38.62 -11.74 12.93
C THR A 416 -37.98 -10.66 13.79
N ILE A 417 -38.35 -9.40 13.57
CA ILE A 417 -37.76 -8.24 14.22
C ILE A 417 -38.81 -7.59 15.11
N SER A 418 -38.46 -7.27 16.35
CA SER A 418 -39.32 -6.55 17.30
C SER A 418 -38.54 -5.49 18.07
N GLY A 419 -39.25 -4.48 18.61
CA GLY A 419 -38.63 -3.39 19.38
C GLY A 419 -37.90 -2.34 18.53
N CYS A 420 -38.22 -2.26 17.23
CA CYS A 420 -37.62 -1.35 16.28
C CYS A 420 -38.67 -0.55 15.50
N GLU A 421 -38.49 0.77 15.38
CA GLU A 421 -39.21 1.65 14.43
C GLU A 421 -38.36 1.93 13.18
N GLY A 422 -37.43 1.04 12.85
CA GLY A 422 -36.49 1.19 11.74
C GLY A 422 -37.13 0.92 10.37
N SER A 423 -36.72 1.67 9.36
CA SER A 423 -37.04 1.37 7.97
C SER A 423 -36.14 0.25 7.43
N PRO A 424 -36.61 -0.60 6.51
CA PRO A 424 -35.74 -1.50 5.75
C PRO A 424 -34.61 -0.68 5.13
N GLY A 425 -33.36 -1.13 5.30
CA GLY A 425 -32.23 -0.47 4.66
C GLY A 425 -32.35 -0.56 3.14
N THR A 426 -32.04 0.53 2.44
CA THR A 426 -32.04 0.56 0.97
C THR A 426 -30.84 -0.18 0.37
N ALA A 427 -29.79 -0.42 1.16
CA ALA A 427 -28.56 -1.07 0.73
C ALA A 427 -28.49 -2.54 1.15
N SER A 428 -27.92 -3.38 0.30
CA SER A 428 -27.61 -4.79 0.60
C SER A 428 -26.13 -4.89 0.96
N LEU A 429 -25.82 -5.51 2.11
CA LEU A 429 -24.44 -5.72 2.57
C LEU A 429 -24.06 -7.16 2.24
N LEU A 430 -23.14 -7.37 1.29
CA LEU A 430 -22.75 -8.72 0.83
C LEU A 430 -23.95 -9.60 0.44
N GLY A 431 -25.02 -9.01 -0.11
CA GLY A 431 -26.26 -9.73 -0.43
C GLY A 431 -27.24 -9.91 0.74
N LEU A 432 -26.88 -9.49 1.96
CA LEU A 432 -27.71 -9.58 3.16
C LEU A 432 -28.69 -8.40 3.27
N ARG A 433 -29.86 -8.69 3.84
CA ARG A 433 -30.86 -7.67 4.18
C ARG A 433 -30.33 -6.80 5.33
N THR A 434 -30.51 -5.49 5.22
CA THR A 434 -30.07 -4.55 6.26
C THR A 434 -31.25 -3.82 6.91
N LEU A 435 -31.04 -3.38 8.15
CA LEU A 435 -31.97 -2.59 8.94
C LEU A 435 -31.26 -1.32 9.41
N SER A 436 -31.78 -0.16 9.04
CA SER A 436 -31.26 1.13 9.51
C SER A 436 -32.00 1.55 10.77
N VAL A 437 -31.24 1.88 11.81
CA VAL A 437 -31.76 2.20 13.14
C VAL A 437 -31.21 3.55 13.57
N LYS A 438 -32.11 4.44 13.99
CA LYS A 438 -31.76 5.75 14.54
C LYS A 438 -32.28 5.92 15.97
N GLY A 439 -31.46 6.56 16.79
CA GLY A 439 -31.75 6.83 18.18
C GLY A 439 -31.42 5.68 19.13
N ARG A 440 -31.99 5.74 20.33
CA ARG A 440 -31.80 4.76 21.39
C ARG A 440 -32.91 3.70 21.31
N GLN A 441 -32.58 2.53 20.76
CA GLN A 441 -33.53 1.44 20.55
C GLN A 441 -33.01 0.14 21.17
N ASP A 442 -33.91 -0.84 21.30
CA ASP A 442 -33.64 -2.11 21.97
C ASP A 442 -34.34 -3.20 21.14
N ILE A 443 -33.58 -3.78 20.21
CA ILE A 443 -34.07 -4.54 19.07
C ILE A 443 -33.86 -6.02 19.36
N THR A 444 -34.92 -6.82 19.22
CA THR A 444 -34.82 -8.28 19.24
C THR A 444 -34.97 -8.82 17.84
N ILE A 445 -34.01 -9.64 17.44
CA ILE A 445 -34.01 -10.42 16.20
C ILE A 445 -34.17 -11.89 16.60
N SER A 446 -35.27 -12.51 16.19
CA SER A 446 -35.58 -13.91 16.49
C SER A 446 -35.60 -14.74 15.20
N GLY A 447 -34.74 -15.75 15.13
CA GLY A 447 -34.69 -16.76 14.06
C GLY A 447 -34.46 -18.14 14.68
N ASP A 448 -33.39 -18.83 14.30
CA ASP A 448 -32.96 -20.07 14.97
C ASP A 448 -32.55 -19.79 16.42
N GLU A 449 -31.97 -18.62 16.64
CA GLU A 449 -31.61 -18.10 17.95
C GLU A 449 -32.16 -16.69 18.17
N THR A 450 -32.05 -16.19 19.40
CA THR A 450 -32.54 -14.86 19.76
C THR A 450 -31.36 -13.93 20.02
N TYR A 451 -31.32 -12.82 19.28
CA TYR A 451 -30.29 -11.80 19.38
C TYR A 451 -30.88 -10.47 19.84
N ARG A 452 -30.19 -9.77 20.76
CA ARG A 452 -30.60 -8.47 21.28
C ARG A 452 -29.57 -7.39 20.95
N ILE A 453 -29.96 -6.35 20.23
CA ILE A 453 -29.09 -5.23 19.84
C ILE A 453 -29.60 -3.95 20.50
N ARG A 454 -28.74 -3.29 21.29
CA ARG A 454 -29.07 -2.06 22.02
C ARG A 454 -28.26 -0.89 21.47
N THR A 455 -28.93 0.14 20.98
CA THR A 455 -28.28 1.32 20.36
C THR A 455 -28.37 2.54 21.28
N GLY A 456 -27.44 3.50 21.14
CA GLY A 456 -27.47 4.75 21.92
C GLY A 456 -27.26 4.58 23.43
N ARG A 457 -26.52 3.55 23.87
CA ARG A 457 -26.23 3.25 25.29
C ARG A 457 -24.73 3.11 25.51
N GLU A 458 -24.24 3.37 26.72
CA GLU A 458 -22.85 3.07 27.04
C GLU A 458 -22.52 1.63 26.68
N GLN A 459 -21.41 1.47 25.96
CA GLN A 459 -20.93 0.16 25.54
C GLN A 459 -20.52 -0.61 26.79
N SER A 460 -21.33 -1.60 27.18
CA SER A 460 -20.84 -2.63 28.09
C SER A 460 -19.74 -3.37 27.35
N ASN A 461 -18.53 -3.45 27.91
CA ASN A 461 -17.47 -4.30 27.38
C ASN A 461 -18.04 -5.72 27.24
N GLN A 462 -18.46 -6.10 26.04
CA GLN A 462 -18.83 -7.47 25.80
C GLN A 462 -17.54 -8.25 25.81
N SER A 463 -17.47 -9.19 26.74
CA SER A 463 -16.41 -10.16 26.82
C SER A 463 -16.33 -10.87 25.47
N GLY A 464 -15.21 -10.71 24.78
CA GLY A 464 -14.87 -11.63 23.69
C GLY A 464 -14.85 -13.06 24.24
N PHE A 465 -15.06 -14.05 23.39
CA PHE A 465 -14.99 -15.45 23.81
C PHE A 465 -13.83 -16.13 23.09
N ASP A 466 -13.06 -16.92 23.83
CA ASP A 466 -12.00 -17.75 23.29
C ASP A 466 -12.35 -19.23 23.43
N PHE A 467 -11.93 -20.00 22.42
CA PHE A 467 -11.97 -21.44 22.45
C PHE A 467 -10.61 -21.98 22.90
N ASP A 468 -10.59 -22.68 24.02
CA ASP A 468 -9.44 -23.38 24.56
C ASP A 468 -9.56 -24.88 24.26
N GLY A 469 -8.64 -25.40 23.47
CA GLY A 469 -8.63 -26.79 23.04
C GLY A 469 -7.47 -27.12 22.13
N LYS A 470 -7.19 -28.41 21.93
CA LYS A 470 -6.15 -28.85 21.01
C LYS A 470 -6.65 -28.73 19.57
N HIS A 471 -6.07 -27.82 18.80
CA HIS A 471 -6.40 -27.67 17.38
C HIS A 471 -5.85 -28.82 16.54
N VAL A 472 -6.54 -29.10 15.44
CA VAL A 472 -6.01 -29.96 14.36
C VAL A 472 -4.96 -29.17 13.58
N THR A 473 -3.86 -29.82 13.21
CA THR A 473 -2.72 -29.21 12.50
C THR A 473 -2.92 -29.11 10.99
N TRP A 474 -3.89 -29.84 10.44
CA TRP A 474 -4.22 -29.86 9.01
C TRP A 474 -5.26 -28.80 8.65
N ASN A 475 -5.27 -28.38 7.38
CA ASN A 475 -6.29 -27.46 6.89
C ASN A 475 -7.66 -28.15 6.89
N CYS A 476 -8.59 -27.62 7.69
CA CYS A 476 -9.91 -28.18 7.92
C CYS A 476 -10.99 -27.16 7.63
N HIS A 477 -12.15 -27.62 7.21
CA HIS A 477 -13.36 -26.83 7.09
C HIS A 477 -14.43 -27.46 7.99
N PRO A 478 -14.90 -26.76 9.04
CA PRO A 478 -14.55 -25.38 9.44
C PRO A 478 -13.10 -25.18 9.91
N ASP A 479 -12.55 -23.98 9.73
CA ASP A 479 -11.15 -23.62 10.10
C ASP A 479 -10.87 -23.90 11.59
N GLU A 480 -11.83 -23.58 12.45
CA GLU A 480 -11.76 -23.90 13.88
C GLU A 480 -12.14 -25.36 14.11
N THR A 481 -11.21 -26.27 13.84
CA THR A 481 -11.36 -27.70 14.12
C THR A 481 -10.47 -28.13 15.31
N PHE A 482 -11.08 -28.85 16.26
CA PHE A 482 -10.46 -29.30 17.50
C PHE A 482 -10.45 -30.83 17.64
N LEU A 483 -9.43 -31.32 18.34
CA LEU A 483 -9.33 -32.69 18.86
C LEU A 483 -9.97 -32.74 20.24
N GLY A 484 -11.18 -33.27 20.32
CA GLY A 484 -12.05 -33.18 21.49
C GLY A 484 -12.89 -31.90 21.51
N VAL A 485 -13.83 -31.83 22.46
CA VAL A 485 -14.74 -30.69 22.60
C VAL A 485 -13.99 -29.52 23.26
N PRO A 486 -13.90 -28.34 22.60
CA PRO A 486 -13.18 -27.20 23.17
C PRO A 486 -13.94 -26.57 24.33
N LYS A 487 -13.20 -25.93 25.24
CA LYS A 487 -13.76 -25.13 26.33
C LYS A 487 -13.91 -23.69 25.89
N VAL A 488 -15.08 -23.11 26.09
CA VAL A 488 -15.29 -21.68 25.83
C VAL A 488 -14.98 -20.87 27.09
N THR A 489 -14.15 -19.84 26.96
CA THR A 489 -13.76 -18.92 28.04
C THR A 489 -14.10 -17.48 27.66
N ALA A 490 -14.45 -16.65 28.65
CA ALA A 490 -14.77 -15.24 28.41
C ALA A 490 -13.54 -14.36 28.69
N LYS A 491 -13.18 -13.48 27.75
CA LYS A 491 -12.14 -12.47 27.90
C LYS A 491 -12.53 -11.43 28.94
N ASN A 492 -11.59 -11.06 29.81
CA ASN A 492 -11.68 -9.91 30.72
C ASN A 492 -12.81 -9.93 31.77
N LEU A 493 -13.28 -11.09 32.19
CA LEU A 493 -14.16 -11.23 33.37
C LEU A 493 -13.43 -11.96 34.50
N ASN A 494 -13.51 -11.41 35.72
CA ASN A 494 -13.36 -12.22 36.92
C ASN A 494 -14.48 -13.26 36.88
N ALA A 495 -14.12 -14.52 36.66
CA ALA A 495 -14.98 -15.59 36.19
C ALA A 495 -16.10 -16.05 37.16
N GLU A 496 -16.45 -15.27 38.18
CA GLU A 496 -17.34 -15.71 39.27
C GLU A 496 -18.80 -15.20 39.17
N ASP A 497 -19.13 -14.15 38.41
CA ASP A 497 -20.43 -13.47 38.55
C ASP A 497 -21.45 -13.61 37.40
N ILE A 498 -21.17 -14.34 36.31
CA ILE A 498 -22.16 -14.55 35.24
C ILE A 498 -22.18 -16.01 34.78
N GLN A 499 -23.29 -16.71 35.07
CA GLN A 499 -23.55 -18.05 34.55
C GLN A 499 -23.95 -17.97 33.06
N PHE A 500 -23.05 -18.41 32.19
CA PHE A 500 -23.34 -18.60 30.77
C PHE A 500 -23.77 -20.03 30.50
N LYS A 501 -24.77 -20.21 29.63
CA LYS A 501 -25.18 -21.52 29.12
C LYS A 501 -24.57 -21.75 27.74
N ARG A 502 -24.04 -22.95 27.53
CA ARG A 502 -23.36 -23.36 26.30
C ARG A 502 -24.22 -24.38 25.56
N TYR A 503 -24.35 -24.21 24.26
CA TYR A 503 -25.16 -25.06 23.40
C TYR A 503 -24.33 -25.55 22.21
N LEU A 504 -24.58 -26.79 21.79
CA LEU A 504 -24.07 -27.39 20.56
C LEU A 504 -25.25 -27.68 19.65
N SER A 505 -25.36 -26.96 18.53
CA SER A 505 -26.45 -27.08 17.55
C SER A 505 -27.84 -27.03 18.21
N GLY A 506 -27.99 -26.19 19.24
CA GLY A 506 -29.23 -25.99 19.99
C GLY A 506 -29.42 -26.89 21.21
N ILE A 507 -28.60 -27.91 21.41
CA ILE A 507 -28.67 -28.84 22.56
C ILE A 507 -27.74 -28.36 23.67
N SER A 508 -28.17 -28.43 24.93
CA SER A 508 -27.31 -28.05 26.06
C SER A 508 -26.10 -28.99 26.17
N LEU A 509 -24.91 -28.43 26.40
CA LEU A 509 -23.69 -29.22 26.57
C LEU A 509 -23.76 -30.22 27.73
N ASP A 510 -24.61 -29.97 28.73
CA ASP A 510 -24.82 -30.86 29.88
C ASP A 510 -25.73 -32.07 29.56
N GLU A 511 -26.48 -32.02 28.44
CA GLU A 511 -27.45 -33.04 28.03
C GLU A 511 -26.95 -33.91 26.86
N CYS A 512 -25.91 -33.47 26.15
CA CYS A 512 -25.37 -34.18 24.99
C CYS A 512 -24.53 -35.40 25.40
N GLN A 513 -24.62 -36.48 24.63
CA GLN A 513 -23.62 -37.55 24.70
C GLN A 513 -22.35 -37.14 23.94
N VAL A 514 -21.18 -37.57 24.42
CA VAL A 514 -19.87 -37.22 23.82
C VAL A 514 -19.80 -37.54 22.32
N GLN A 515 -20.49 -38.59 21.86
CA GLN A 515 -20.57 -39.00 20.45
C GLN A 515 -21.40 -38.03 19.60
N GLU A 516 -22.47 -37.46 20.16
CA GLU A 516 -23.35 -36.50 19.48
C GLU A 516 -22.69 -35.13 19.32
N MET A 517 -21.72 -34.82 20.18
CA MET A 517 -20.93 -33.58 20.14
C MET A 517 -19.91 -33.54 18.99
N MET A 518 -19.67 -34.64 18.28
CA MET A 518 -18.64 -34.71 17.25
C MET A 518 -19.16 -34.32 15.86
N GLY A 519 -18.24 -33.98 14.96
CA GLY A 519 -18.52 -33.51 13.60
C GLY A 519 -18.51 -31.99 13.51
N THR A 520 -19.07 -31.45 12.43
CA THR A 520 -19.24 -30.01 12.26
C THR A 520 -20.47 -29.54 13.05
N GLN A 521 -20.25 -28.66 14.03
CA GLN A 521 -21.25 -28.21 15.01
C GLN A 521 -21.28 -26.68 15.14
N TYR A 522 -22.42 -26.12 15.53
CA TYR A 522 -22.50 -24.71 15.97
C TYR A 522 -22.38 -24.63 17.49
N VAL A 523 -21.38 -23.90 17.99
CA VAL A 523 -21.31 -23.55 19.41
C VAL A 523 -22.00 -22.21 19.62
N SER A 524 -22.94 -22.18 20.56
CA SER A 524 -23.58 -20.94 21.00
C SER A 524 -23.39 -20.71 22.49
N VAL A 525 -23.05 -19.46 22.85
CA VAL A 525 -23.00 -19.00 24.24
C VAL A 525 -24.16 -18.04 24.47
N ARG A 526 -25.01 -18.36 25.46
CA ARG A 526 -26.19 -17.57 25.79
C ARG A 526 -26.14 -17.07 27.22
N ASN A 527 -26.67 -15.87 27.44
CA ASN A 527 -26.84 -15.32 28.78
C ASN A 527 -28.08 -15.90 29.47
N THR A 528 -28.35 -15.47 30.71
CA THR A 528 -29.50 -15.89 31.51
C THR A 528 -30.86 -15.53 30.89
N HIS A 529 -30.91 -14.55 29.99
CA HIS A 529 -32.09 -14.15 29.24
C HIS A 529 -32.26 -14.90 27.91
N ASN A 530 -31.43 -15.93 27.65
CA ASN A 530 -31.38 -16.69 26.41
C ASN A 530 -31.01 -15.83 25.17
N GLU A 531 -30.34 -14.71 25.38
CA GLU A 531 -29.75 -13.90 24.30
C GLU A 531 -28.41 -14.50 23.88
N THR A 532 -28.23 -14.76 22.58
CA THR A 532 -26.99 -15.31 22.04
C THR A 532 -25.90 -14.24 21.98
N LEU A 533 -24.80 -14.47 22.71
CA LEU A 533 -23.62 -13.61 22.74
C LEU A 533 -22.53 -14.07 21.77
N LEU A 534 -22.47 -15.36 21.49
CA LEU A 534 -21.57 -15.98 20.50
C LEU A 534 -22.35 -17.09 19.80
N ARG A 535 -22.23 -17.18 18.47
CA ARG A 535 -22.58 -18.37 17.67
C ARG A 535 -21.48 -18.55 16.65
N ARG A 536 -20.81 -19.71 16.65
CA ARG A 536 -19.69 -20.01 15.75
C ARG A 536 -19.73 -21.47 15.30
N LYS A 537 -19.39 -21.70 14.03
CA LYS A 537 -19.27 -23.03 13.46
C LYS A 537 -17.86 -23.58 13.70
N ILE A 538 -17.77 -24.78 14.28
CA ILE A 538 -16.49 -25.46 14.57
C ILE A 538 -16.54 -26.92 14.13
N GLY A 539 -15.36 -27.52 13.92
CA GLY A 539 -15.20 -28.96 13.75
C GLY A 539 -14.75 -29.63 15.05
N ILE A 540 -15.35 -30.77 15.40
CA ILE A 540 -14.95 -31.57 16.57
C ILE A 540 -14.62 -32.99 16.10
N LEU A 541 -13.35 -33.37 16.22
CA LEU A 541 -12.84 -34.72 15.98
C LEU A 541 -12.57 -35.43 17.32
N PRO A 542 -12.43 -36.78 17.35
CA PRO A 542 -12.04 -37.50 18.55
C PRO A 542 -10.71 -37.00 19.13
N ALA A 543 -10.56 -37.02 20.46
CA ALA A 543 -9.36 -36.52 21.13
C ALA A 543 -8.09 -37.33 20.80
N ASP A 544 -8.26 -38.60 20.43
CA ASP A 544 -7.19 -39.53 20.04
C ASP A 544 -6.97 -39.60 18.51
N PHE A 545 -7.67 -38.75 17.75
CA PHE A 545 -7.61 -38.76 16.29
C PHE A 545 -6.24 -38.30 15.78
N ASN A 546 -5.62 -39.12 14.93
CA ASN A 546 -4.36 -38.82 14.27
C ASN A 546 -4.37 -39.20 12.79
N ILE A 547 -3.62 -38.47 11.98
CA ILE A 547 -3.40 -38.76 10.56
C ILE A 547 -1.91 -38.77 10.26
N GLU A 548 -1.45 -39.83 9.61
CA GLU A 548 -0.09 -39.94 9.05
C GLU A 548 -0.16 -40.08 7.52
N ILE A 549 0.78 -39.46 6.83
CA ILE A 549 0.93 -39.54 5.38
C ILE A 549 2.20 -40.34 5.08
N LYS A 550 2.07 -41.43 4.31
CA LYS A 550 3.18 -42.32 3.94
C LYS A 550 3.34 -42.36 2.43
N GLY A 551 4.47 -41.85 1.94
CA GLY A 551 4.82 -41.93 0.51
C GLY A 551 4.99 -43.39 0.07
N GLY A 552 4.57 -43.71 -1.16
CA GLY A 552 4.77 -45.03 -1.74
C GLY A 552 6.14 -45.21 -2.40
N GLU A 553 6.32 -46.29 -3.18
CA GLU A 553 7.59 -46.53 -3.87
C GLU A 553 7.78 -45.56 -5.04
N LEU A 554 6.68 -45.30 -5.77
CA LEU A 554 6.58 -44.35 -6.87
C LEU A 554 5.99 -43.01 -6.43
N ALA A 555 6.20 -41.96 -7.23
CA ALA A 555 5.72 -40.60 -6.91
C ALA A 555 4.19 -40.43 -7.03
N ASN A 556 3.50 -41.33 -7.74
CA ASN A 556 2.06 -41.29 -7.98
C ASN A 556 1.27 -42.25 -7.08
N GLU A 557 1.89 -42.82 -6.05
CA GLU A 557 1.24 -43.72 -5.09
C GLU A 557 1.68 -43.39 -3.65
N GLY A 558 0.80 -43.72 -2.71
CA GLY A 558 1.09 -43.60 -1.28
C GLY A 558 -0.11 -43.98 -0.43
N SER A 559 -0.07 -43.67 0.85
CA SER A 559 -1.16 -44.00 1.77
C SER A 559 -1.39 -42.92 2.84
N ILE A 560 -2.64 -42.81 3.25
CA ILE A 560 -3.09 -41.98 4.37
C ILE A 560 -3.58 -42.92 5.46
N VAL A 561 -2.99 -42.81 6.64
CA VAL A 561 -3.28 -43.66 7.78
C VAL A 561 -4.03 -42.84 8.82
N ILE A 562 -5.26 -43.25 9.12
CA ILE A 562 -6.10 -42.63 10.14
C ILE A 562 -6.12 -43.54 11.37
N SER A 563 -5.77 -43.01 12.53
CA SER A 563 -5.76 -43.75 13.80
C SER A 563 -6.70 -43.09 14.81
N THR A 564 -7.64 -43.87 15.35
CA THR A 564 -8.57 -43.49 16.44
C THR A 564 -9.31 -44.72 16.96
N GLN A 565 -9.59 -44.76 18.25
CA GLN A 565 -10.44 -45.77 18.90
C GLN A 565 -11.93 -45.48 18.69
N HIS A 566 -12.29 -44.25 18.29
CA HIS A 566 -13.67 -43.88 18.00
C HIS A 566 -14.09 -44.32 16.59
N PRO A 567 -15.27 -44.95 16.41
CA PRO A 567 -15.76 -45.32 15.09
C PRO A 567 -15.96 -44.09 14.21
N CYS A 568 -15.06 -43.90 13.24
CA CYS A 568 -15.13 -42.80 12.28
C CYS A 568 -15.23 -43.36 10.87
N MET A 569 -16.12 -42.79 10.06
CA MET A 569 -16.17 -43.07 8.62
C MET A 569 -15.39 -42.01 7.86
N SER A 570 -14.52 -42.43 6.96
CA SER A 570 -13.78 -41.54 6.07
C SER A 570 -14.19 -41.74 4.60
N VAL A 571 -14.38 -40.64 3.89
CA VAL A 571 -14.77 -40.60 2.48
C VAL A 571 -13.83 -39.67 1.73
N LEU A 572 -13.20 -40.19 0.67
CA LEU A 572 -12.39 -39.38 -0.24
C LEU A 572 -13.34 -38.77 -1.28
N LYS A 573 -13.27 -37.45 -1.52
CA LYS A 573 -14.10 -36.81 -2.56
C LYS A 573 -13.56 -37.04 -3.97
N ASP A 574 -12.25 -37.24 -4.11
CA ASP A 574 -11.56 -37.34 -5.39
C ASP A 574 -11.93 -38.64 -6.12
N LYS A 575 -12.63 -38.49 -7.26
CA LYS A 575 -13.12 -39.63 -8.06
C LYS A 575 -12.10 -40.21 -9.03
N THR A 576 -10.97 -39.54 -9.22
CA THR A 576 -9.95 -39.87 -10.24
C THR A 576 -8.83 -40.77 -9.72
N LEU A 577 -8.87 -41.17 -8.45
CA LEU A 577 -7.84 -41.98 -7.80
C LEU A 577 -8.27 -43.44 -7.68
N GLU A 578 -7.35 -44.36 -7.93
CA GLU A 578 -7.50 -45.76 -7.52
C GLU A 578 -7.33 -45.82 -6.00
N VAL A 579 -8.38 -46.25 -5.28
CA VAL A 579 -8.39 -46.28 -3.81
C VAL A 579 -8.59 -47.70 -3.28
N ALA A 580 -7.68 -48.15 -2.43
CA ALA A 580 -7.84 -49.36 -1.63
C ALA A 580 -7.84 -49.02 -0.14
N ARG A 581 -8.57 -49.80 0.68
CA ARG A 581 -8.66 -49.57 2.13
C ARG A 581 -8.30 -50.83 2.90
N LYS A 582 -7.39 -50.70 3.86
CA LYS A 582 -7.07 -51.74 4.85
C LYS A 582 -7.53 -51.26 6.21
N ARG A 583 -8.33 -52.08 6.90
CA ARG A 583 -8.83 -51.79 8.24
C ARG A 583 -8.19 -52.74 9.24
N SER A 584 -7.60 -52.18 10.28
CA SER A 584 -7.10 -52.85 11.48
C SER A 584 -7.79 -52.27 12.71
N ALA A 585 -7.63 -52.90 13.88
CA ALA A 585 -8.23 -52.39 15.11
C ALA A 585 -7.72 -50.97 15.42
N GLY A 586 -8.62 -49.98 15.41
CA GLY A 586 -8.31 -48.57 15.70
C GLY A 586 -7.56 -47.83 14.59
N GLN A 587 -7.39 -48.42 13.41
CA GLN A 587 -6.61 -47.82 12.32
C GLN A 587 -7.21 -48.15 10.95
N THR A 588 -7.27 -47.15 10.08
CA THR A 588 -7.70 -47.27 8.68
C THR A 588 -6.63 -46.71 7.77
N GLU A 589 -6.01 -47.57 6.96
CA GLU A 589 -5.05 -47.19 5.93
C GLU A 589 -5.77 -47.08 4.58
N ILE A 590 -5.70 -45.90 3.97
CA ILE A 590 -6.25 -45.58 2.65
C ILE A 590 -5.06 -45.53 1.69
N LEU A 591 -4.94 -46.54 0.83
CA LEU A 591 -3.95 -46.55 -0.25
C LEU A 591 -4.50 -45.78 -1.44
N LEU A 592 -3.69 -44.85 -1.95
CA LEU A 592 -4.01 -43.96 -3.05
C LEU A 592 -3.04 -44.22 -4.19
N LYS A 593 -3.57 -44.31 -5.41
CA LYS A 593 -2.76 -44.36 -6.63
C LYS A 593 -3.41 -43.49 -7.71
N ALA A 594 -2.63 -42.59 -8.27
CA ALA A 594 -3.06 -41.69 -9.32
C ALA A 594 -2.69 -42.25 -10.70
N GLU A 595 -3.62 -42.19 -11.65
CA GLU A 595 -3.31 -42.41 -13.06
C GLU A 595 -2.62 -41.16 -13.63
N GLY A 596 -1.34 -41.28 -13.97
CA GLY A 596 -0.55 -40.16 -14.49
C GLY A 596 0.02 -39.27 -13.37
N ILE A 597 -0.32 -37.98 -13.41
CA ILE A 597 0.20 -36.96 -12.50
C ILE A 597 -0.66 -36.93 -11.22
N PRO A 598 -0.07 -37.10 -10.03
CA PRO A 598 -0.84 -37.05 -8.79
C PRO A 598 -1.40 -35.64 -8.52
N PRO A 599 -2.61 -35.51 -7.95
CA PRO A 599 -3.13 -34.22 -7.54
C PRO A 599 -2.28 -33.62 -6.41
N ALA A 600 -2.34 -32.30 -6.26
CA ALA A 600 -1.67 -31.58 -5.18
C ALA A 600 -2.15 -31.99 -3.79
N PHE A 601 -3.48 -32.06 -3.68
CA PHE A 601 -4.21 -32.32 -2.47
C PHE A 601 -5.32 -33.31 -2.74
N VAL A 602 -5.76 -33.99 -1.69
CA VAL A 602 -6.94 -34.82 -1.66
C VAL A 602 -7.87 -34.30 -0.56
N SER A 603 -9.16 -34.30 -0.83
CA SER A 603 -10.18 -33.90 0.14
C SER A 603 -10.74 -35.14 0.84
N LEU A 604 -10.54 -35.18 2.16
CA LEU A 604 -10.99 -36.25 3.04
C LEU A 604 -12.12 -35.73 3.95
N GLN A 605 -13.32 -36.29 3.78
CA GLN A 605 -14.42 -36.07 4.71
C GLN A 605 -14.38 -37.08 5.84
N ILE A 606 -14.34 -36.58 7.07
CA ILE A 606 -14.34 -37.39 8.29
C ILE A 606 -15.69 -37.23 8.97
N TYR A 607 -16.40 -38.34 9.13
CA TYR A 607 -17.67 -38.46 9.83
C TYR A 607 -17.43 -39.19 11.15
N PRO A 608 -17.15 -38.47 12.25
CA PRO A 608 -17.09 -39.07 13.58
C PRO A 608 -18.50 -39.39 14.13
N ASN A 609 -19.52 -38.72 13.60
CA ASN A 609 -20.93 -38.97 13.85
C ASN A 609 -21.69 -38.89 12.51
N LEU A 610 -22.44 -39.93 12.17
CA LEU A 610 -23.23 -39.97 10.92
C LEU A 610 -24.43 -39.02 10.95
N GLY A 611 -24.89 -38.59 12.13
CA GLY A 611 -25.97 -37.61 12.29
C GLY A 611 -25.53 -36.15 12.16
N ALA A 612 -24.22 -35.89 12.09
CA ALA A 612 -23.66 -34.55 11.95
C ALA A 612 -23.01 -34.36 10.57
N ALA A 613 -22.83 -33.10 10.18
CA ALA A 613 -22.06 -32.77 8.99
C ALA A 613 -20.58 -33.19 9.18
N PRO A 614 -19.88 -33.61 8.11
CA PRO A 614 -18.48 -34.04 8.22
C PRO A 614 -17.56 -32.86 8.53
N VAL A 615 -16.40 -33.16 9.08
CA VAL A 615 -15.24 -32.26 9.02
C VAL A 615 -14.51 -32.57 7.71
N GLU A 616 -14.36 -31.57 6.86
CA GLU A 616 -13.63 -31.71 5.60
C GLU A 616 -12.17 -31.31 5.81
N MET A 617 -11.25 -32.17 5.42
CA MET A 617 -9.81 -31.96 5.60
C MET A 617 -9.10 -32.05 4.26
N THR A 618 -8.27 -31.05 3.99
CA THR A 618 -7.45 -31.00 2.77
C THR A 618 -6.05 -31.49 3.11
N LEU A 619 -5.68 -32.63 2.54
CA LEU A 619 -4.40 -33.27 2.79
C LEU A 619 -3.56 -33.27 1.52
N PRO A 620 -2.25 -33.06 1.59
CA PRO A 620 -1.37 -33.20 0.44
C PRO A 620 -1.35 -34.66 -0.04
N PHE A 621 -1.25 -34.87 -1.36
CA PHE A 621 -1.13 -36.23 -1.89
C PHE A 621 0.15 -36.89 -1.38
N PRO A 622 0.13 -38.17 -0.97
CA PRO A 622 1.28 -38.88 -0.40
C PRO A 622 2.35 -39.23 -1.47
N ALA A 623 2.91 -38.24 -2.14
CA ALA A 623 3.96 -38.41 -3.13
C ALA A 623 5.34 -38.63 -2.48
N LYS A 624 6.30 -39.07 -3.29
CA LYS A 624 7.71 -39.21 -2.90
C LYS A 624 8.56 -38.08 -3.50
N GLY A 625 9.36 -37.41 -2.68
CA GLY A 625 10.31 -36.39 -3.14
C GLY A 625 9.73 -34.99 -3.20
N CYS A 626 9.72 -34.37 -4.38
CA CYS A 626 9.24 -33.00 -4.57
C CYS A 626 8.12 -32.97 -5.62
N LEU A 627 7.04 -32.24 -5.34
CA LEU A 627 5.96 -31.96 -6.28
C LEU A 627 5.82 -30.46 -6.45
N ALA A 628 6.02 -29.92 -7.65
CA ALA A 628 5.83 -28.49 -7.92
C ALA A 628 4.62 -28.26 -8.83
N LEU A 629 3.82 -27.27 -8.48
CA LEU A 629 2.50 -27.03 -9.04
C LEU A 629 2.32 -25.56 -9.37
N ASP A 630 1.52 -25.28 -10.39
CA ASP A 630 1.08 -23.94 -10.75
C ASP A 630 -0.15 -23.48 -9.93
N ALA A 631 -0.63 -22.26 -10.20
CA ALA A 631 -1.80 -21.68 -9.53
C ALA A 631 -3.10 -22.48 -9.70
N ASN A 632 -3.20 -23.32 -10.74
CA ASN A 632 -4.36 -24.15 -11.02
C ASN A 632 -4.24 -25.55 -10.41
N GLY A 633 -3.14 -25.85 -9.71
CA GLY A 633 -2.85 -27.17 -9.15
C GLY A 633 -2.38 -28.20 -10.19
N CYS A 634 -1.98 -27.76 -11.38
CA CYS A 634 -1.33 -28.61 -12.40
C CYS A 634 0.18 -28.63 -12.18
N THR A 635 0.90 -29.60 -12.76
CA THR A 635 2.37 -29.65 -12.64
C THR A 635 3.03 -28.44 -13.25
N LEU A 636 3.97 -27.86 -12.51
CA LEU A 636 4.73 -26.71 -12.96
C LEU A 636 5.64 -27.06 -14.14
N ASP A 637 5.41 -26.39 -15.26
CA ASP A 637 6.17 -26.52 -16.50
C ASP A 637 7.68 -26.36 -16.28
N LYS A 638 8.52 -27.06 -17.02
CA LYS A 638 9.99 -26.96 -16.88
C LYS A 638 10.57 -25.62 -17.31
N ASN A 639 9.84 -24.86 -18.13
CA ASN A 639 10.21 -23.52 -18.54
C ASN A 639 9.09 -22.56 -18.13
N ILE A 640 9.37 -21.69 -17.17
CA ILE A 640 8.39 -20.77 -16.59
C ILE A 640 8.87 -19.33 -16.66
N THR A 641 7.93 -18.41 -16.53
CA THR A 641 8.17 -16.98 -16.42
C THR A 641 8.03 -16.51 -14.97
N LEU A 642 8.43 -15.27 -14.70
CA LEU A 642 8.16 -14.63 -13.40
C LEU A 642 6.68 -14.56 -13.06
N HIS A 643 5.80 -14.47 -14.07
CA HIS A 643 4.36 -14.45 -13.87
C HIS A 643 3.84 -15.82 -13.42
N ASP A 644 4.35 -16.90 -14.01
CA ASP A 644 3.93 -18.27 -13.67
C ASP A 644 4.27 -18.64 -12.22
N LEU A 645 5.19 -17.92 -11.55
CA LEU A 645 5.45 -18.11 -10.12
C LEU A 645 4.26 -17.69 -9.23
N LEU A 646 3.37 -16.82 -9.72
CA LEU A 646 2.16 -16.43 -8.99
C LEU A 646 1.29 -17.66 -8.75
N GLY A 647 0.97 -17.92 -7.48
CA GLY A 647 0.19 -19.10 -7.08
C GLY A 647 0.93 -20.43 -7.17
N SER A 648 2.17 -20.46 -7.66
CA SER A 648 2.97 -21.69 -7.75
C SER A 648 3.50 -22.14 -6.38
N ARG A 649 3.39 -23.44 -6.12
CA ARG A 649 3.76 -24.08 -4.84
C ARG A 649 4.63 -25.30 -5.08
N ALA A 650 5.59 -25.57 -4.20
CA ALA A 650 6.35 -26.82 -4.20
C ALA A 650 6.23 -27.53 -2.85
N PHE A 651 5.89 -28.82 -2.87
CA PHE A 651 5.73 -29.67 -1.70
C PHE A 651 6.91 -30.63 -1.61
N LEU A 652 7.56 -30.65 -0.44
CA LEU A 652 8.69 -31.52 -0.13
C LEU A 652 8.23 -32.62 0.84
N PHE A 653 8.34 -33.88 0.41
CA PHE A 653 7.88 -35.03 1.16
C PHE A 653 9.06 -35.79 1.78
N GLY A 654 9.01 -35.98 3.10
CA GLY A 654 9.94 -36.85 3.82
C GLY A 654 9.79 -38.32 3.41
N LYS A 655 10.84 -39.12 3.63
CA LYS A 655 10.79 -40.57 3.36
C LYS A 655 10.09 -41.28 4.52
N ASN A 656 8.85 -41.73 4.33
CA ASN A 656 8.07 -42.47 5.34
C ASN A 656 7.94 -41.76 6.70
N GLY A 657 7.93 -40.41 6.70
CA GLY A 657 7.90 -39.59 7.92
C GLY A 657 9.27 -39.30 8.53
N ASP A 658 10.35 -39.92 8.04
CA ASP A 658 11.70 -39.62 8.53
C ASP A 658 12.18 -38.23 8.06
N PRO A 659 12.86 -37.47 8.95
CA PRO A 659 13.45 -36.18 8.61
C PRO A 659 14.41 -36.26 7.42
N THR A 660 13.96 -35.75 6.27
CA THR A 660 14.69 -35.76 5.01
C THR A 660 15.08 -34.34 4.64
N ARG A 661 16.37 -34.12 4.36
CA ARG A 661 16.88 -32.80 3.96
C ARG A 661 16.67 -32.54 2.47
N PHE A 662 16.29 -31.30 2.17
CA PHE A 662 16.18 -30.75 0.83
C PHE A 662 16.99 -29.46 0.71
N SER A 663 17.57 -29.19 -0.46
CA SER A 663 18.10 -27.87 -0.81
C SER A 663 17.37 -27.31 -2.03
N LEU A 664 17.03 -26.02 -1.98
CA LEU A 664 16.56 -25.24 -3.12
C LEU A 664 17.67 -24.26 -3.51
N GLU A 665 18.08 -24.31 -4.76
CA GLU A 665 19.12 -23.47 -5.31
C GLU A 665 18.58 -22.66 -6.50
N LEU A 666 18.95 -21.38 -6.57
CA LEU A 666 18.73 -20.53 -7.74
C LEU A 666 20.07 -20.14 -8.33
N HIS A 667 20.31 -20.45 -9.60
CA HIS A 667 21.56 -20.16 -10.30
C HIS A 667 21.32 -19.29 -11.51
N LEU A 668 22.06 -18.18 -11.64
CA LEU A 668 22.08 -17.46 -12.92
C LEU A 668 22.89 -18.25 -13.94
N ARG A 669 22.29 -18.58 -15.09
CA ARG A 669 23.00 -19.19 -16.22
C ARG A 669 23.84 -18.13 -16.94
N SER A 670 24.97 -17.80 -16.34
CA SER A 670 25.90 -16.79 -16.85
C SER A 670 26.69 -17.29 -18.05
N LYS A 671 26.85 -16.42 -19.07
CA LYS A 671 27.83 -16.61 -20.16
C LYS A 671 29.20 -16.02 -19.84
N SER A 672 29.27 -15.13 -18.85
CA SER A 672 30.45 -14.35 -18.46
C SER A 672 31.29 -15.01 -17.36
N GLY A 673 30.82 -16.11 -16.77
CA GLY A 673 31.52 -16.88 -15.73
C GLY A 673 31.27 -16.39 -14.29
N LEU A 674 30.50 -15.31 -14.11
CA LEU A 674 30.06 -14.84 -12.79
C LEU A 674 28.96 -15.76 -12.25
N GLN A 675 29.28 -16.55 -11.23
CA GLN A 675 28.31 -17.43 -10.55
C GLN A 675 27.67 -16.70 -9.37
N ALA A 676 26.51 -16.11 -9.61
CA ALA A 676 25.62 -15.64 -8.54
C ALA A 676 24.53 -16.69 -8.31
N TRP A 677 24.34 -17.05 -7.05
CA TRP A 677 23.36 -18.05 -6.67
C TRP A 677 22.80 -17.80 -5.27
N HIS A 678 21.64 -18.38 -5.00
CA HIS A 678 21.01 -18.40 -3.69
C HIS A 678 20.70 -19.84 -3.29
N GLU A 679 20.82 -20.14 -1.99
CA GLU A 679 20.51 -21.45 -1.41
C GLU A 679 19.57 -21.32 -0.23
N TRP A 680 18.66 -22.29 -0.12
CA TRP A 680 17.90 -22.55 1.08
C TRP A 680 17.88 -24.03 1.38
N CYS A 681 17.97 -24.39 2.67
CA CYS A 681 17.86 -25.77 3.12
C CYS A 681 16.57 -25.97 3.93
N TYR A 682 15.90 -27.10 3.69
CA TYR A 682 14.65 -27.48 4.34
C TYR A 682 14.76 -28.91 4.88
N THR A 683 13.95 -29.24 5.88
CA THR A 683 13.83 -30.60 6.42
C THR A 683 12.35 -30.98 6.48
N ALA A 684 11.96 -31.98 5.69
CA ALA A 684 10.60 -32.53 5.70
C ALA A 684 10.57 -33.83 6.50
N GLY A 685 9.64 -33.94 7.45
CA GLY A 685 9.47 -35.11 8.32
C GLY A 685 8.11 -35.78 8.07
N GLU A 686 7.31 -35.93 9.13
CA GLU A 686 5.95 -36.50 9.09
C GLU A 686 4.97 -35.68 8.25
N HIS A 687 5.16 -34.36 8.23
CA HIS A 687 4.34 -33.43 7.45
C HIS A 687 5.19 -32.90 6.27
N PRO A 688 4.63 -32.78 5.07
CA PRO A 688 5.36 -32.19 3.95
C PRO A 688 5.60 -30.71 4.19
N VAL A 689 6.73 -30.23 3.70
CA VAL A 689 7.07 -28.81 3.73
C VAL A 689 6.56 -28.17 2.46
N GLU A 690 5.66 -27.20 2.59
CA GLU A 690 5.19 -26.38 1.49
C GLU A 690 6.10 -25.16 1.30
N LEU A 691 6.48 -24.92 0.05
CA LEU A 691 7.24 -23.77 -0.39
C LEU A 691 6.38 -22.92 -1.35
N ASN A 692 6.11 -21.68 -0.98
CA ASN A 692 5.55 -20.70 -1.91
C ASN A 692 6.65 -20.18 -2.84
N LEU A 693 6.59 -20.54 -4.13
CA LEU A 693 7.63 -20.18 -5.10
C LEU A 693 7.59 -18.70 -5.50
N TYR A 694 6.44 -18.02 -5.34
CA TYR A 694 6.33 -16.58 -5.60
C TYR A 694 7.20 -15.73 -4.67
N SER A 695 7.42 -16.19 -3.43
CA SER A 695 8.32 -15.51 -2.49
C SER A 695 9.75 -15.34 -3.03
N LEU A 696 10.17 -16.23 -3.93
CA LEU A 696 11.51 -16.19 -4.52
C LEU A 696 11.62 -15.16 -5.67
N ARG A 697 10.52 -14.49 -6.05
CA ARG A 697 10.48 -13.58 -7.19
C ARG A 697 11.53 -12.48 -7.11
N GLU A 698 11.68 -11.82 -5.97
CA GLU A 698 12.66 -10.73 -5.81
C GLU A 698 14.10 -11.24 -6.01
N HIS A 699 14.41 -12.43 -5.46
CA HIS A 699 15.70 -13.08 -5.66
C HIS A 699 15.97 -13.42 -7.13
N ILE A 700 14.96 -13.91 -7.84
CA ILE A 700 15.07 -14.23 -9.27
C ILE A 700 15.23 -12.95 -10.09
N GLU A 701 14.45 -11.91 -9.81
CA GLU A 701 14.58 -10.59 -10.47
C GLU A 701 15.97 -9.99 -10.26
N ASN A 702 16.51 -10.09 -9.04
CA ASN A 702 17.88 -9.68 -8.71
C ASN A 702 18.90 -10.47 -9.53
N LEU A 703 18.82 -11.80 -9.58
CA LEU A 703 19.74 -12.62 -10.39
C LEU A 703 19.65 -12.27 -11.89
N LEU A 704 18.44 -12.11 -12.43
CA LEU A 704 18.23 -11.72 -13.84
C LEU A 704 18.81 -10.33 -14.14
N SER A 705 18.95 -9.46 -13.15
CA SER A 705 19.49 -8.10 -13.30
C SER A 705 21.02 -8.01 -13.34
N LEU A 706 21.74 -9.07 -12.91
CA LEU A 706 23.21 -9.05 -12.79
C LEU A 706 23.94 -9.11 -14.13
N GLU A 707 23.32 -9.70 -15.16
CA GLU A 707 23.87 -9.73 -16.51
C GLU A 707 23.14 -8.76 -17.44
N THR A 708 23.86 -8.21 -18.42
CA THR A 708 23.27 -7.35 -19.45
C THR A 708 22.52 -8.18 -20.49
N GLY A 709 21.29 -7.78 -20.82
CA GLY A 709 20.46 -8.46 -21.81
C GLY A 709 19.01 -8.59 -21.36
N ILE A 710 18.20 -9.31 -22.13
CA ILE A 710 16.81 -9.63 -21.77
C ILE A 710 16.50 -11.14 -21.88
N ASP A 711 17.51 -11.94 -22.20
CA ASP A 711 17.44 -13.39 -22.46
C ASP A 711 18.12 -14.22 -21.35
N GLN A 712 18.31 -13.62 -20.17
CA GLN A 712 18.87 -14.31 -19.01
C GLN A 712 17.94 -15.43 -18.54
N VAL A 713 18.54 -16.49 -18.03
CA VAL A 713 17.83 -17.65 -17.49
C VAL A 713 18.34 -17.91 -16.08
N VAL A 714 17.42 -17.99 -15.11
CA VAL A 714 17.71 -18.49 -13.77
C VAL A 714 17.28 -19.95 -13.70
N GLU A 715 18.19 -20.82 -13.30
CA GLU A 715 17.90 -22.23 -13.08
C GLU A 715 17.57 -22.46 -11.60
N MET A 716 16.33 -22.90 -11.34
CA MET A 716 15.89 -23.32 -10.02
C MET A 716 16.06 -24.84 -9.90
N GLN A 717 16.74 -25.31 -8.86
CA GLN A 717 16.92 -26.73 -8.58
C GLN A 717 16.46 -27.07 -7.16
N ILE A 718 15.68 -28.14 -7.01
CA ILE A 718 15.34 -28.73 -5.72
C ILE A 718 15.99 -30.11 -5.64
N LYS A 719 16.87 -30.32 -4.66
CA LYS A 719 17.61 -31.56 -4.44
C LYS A 719 17.18 -32.16 -3.10
N GLY A 720 16.82 -33.44 -3.07
CA GLY A 720 16.47 -34.14 -1.83
C GLY A 720 15.77 -35.47 -2.08
N ALA A 721 15.71 -36.31 -1.05
CA ALA A 721 15.12 -37.66 -1.12
C ALA A 721 15.65 -38.56 -2.27
N GLY A 722 16.88 -38.31 -2.74
CA GLY A 722 17.51 -39.04 -3.85
C GLY A 722 17.10 -38.58 -5.25
N ALA A 723 16.36 -37.47 -5.39
CA ALA A 723 15.98 -36.88 -6.67
C ALA A 723 16.47 -35.43 -6.80
N VAL A 724 16.68 -34.99 -8.04
CA VAL A 724 16.96 -33.59 -8.40
C VAL A 724 15.95 -33.14 -9.43
N MET A 725 15.20 -32.09 -9.11
CA MET A 725 14.26 -31.48 -10.05
C MET A 725 14.74 -30.08 -10.41
N SER A 726 14.77 -29.76 -11.70
CA SER A 726 15.18 -28.44 -12.20
C SER A 726 14.09 -27.77 -13.02
N TRP A 727 14.10 -26.44 -13.01
CA TRP A 727 13.25 -25.54 -13.78
C TRP A 727 14.05 -24.36 -14.31
N GLN A 728 13.69 -23.86 -15.48
CA GLN A 728 14.29 -22.69 -16.10
C GLN A 728 13.31 -21.53 -16.05
N ILE A 729 13.69 -20.48 -15.33
CA ILE A 729 12.90 -19.27 -15.14
C ILE A 729 13.44 -18.19 -16.06
N ARG A 730 12.58 -17.64 -16.91
CA ARG A 730 12.90 -16.60 -17.89
C ARG A 730 12.03 -15.37 -17.68
N ARG A 731 12.43 -14.25 -18.29
CA ARG A 731 11.58 -13.05 -18.32
C ARG A 731 10.40 -13.21 -19.28
N TYR A 732 10.59 -13.88 -20.41
CA TYR A 732 9.58 -14.06 -21.44
C TYR A 732 9.36 -15.54 -21.78
N LYS A 733 8.11 -15.91 -22.09
CA LYS A 733 7.74 -17.30 -22.41
C LYS A 733 8.32 -17.77 -23.75
N TYR A 734 8.30 -16.90 -24.77
CA TYR A 734 8.89 -17.20 -26.09
C TYR A 734 9.41 -15.95 -26.83
N SER A 735 10.01 -16.15 -28.01
CA SER A 735 10.50 -15.10 -28.90
C SER A 735 9.76 -15.11 -30.24
N LEU A 736 9.57 -13.92 -30.79
CA LEU A 736 9.08 -13.69 -32.14
C LEU A 736 10.24 -13.26 -33.03
N ARG A 737 10.30 -13.80 -34.25
CA ARG A 737 11.28 -13.40 -35.28
C ARG A 737 10.55 -12.89 -36.51
N TYR A 738 10.99 -11.75 -37.01
CA TYR A 738 10.54 -11.26 -38.31
C TYR A 738 11.27 -11.99 -39.44
N ASP A 739 10.50 -12.64 -40.30
CA ASP A 739 10.96 -13.24 -41.55
C ASP A 739 10.84 -12.19 -42.66
N TYR A 740 11.99 -11.67 -43.11
CA TYR A 740 12.07 -10.64 -44.14
C TYR A 740 11.66 -11.15 -45.53
N GLU A 741 11.78 -12.45 -45.81
CA GLU A 741 11.39 -13.01 -47.12
C GLU A 741 9.89 -13.18 -47.21
N ARG A 742 9.25 -13.56 -46.11
CA ARG A 742 7.80 -13.80 -46.05
C ARG A 742 6.99 -12.59 -45.59
N GLU A 743 7.66 -11.56 -45.07
CA GLU A 743 7.05 -10.41 -44.38
C GLU A 743 6.12 -10.82 -43.23
N LEU A 744 6.51 -11.85 -42.48
CA LEU A 744 5.72 -12.42 -41.38
C LEU A 744 6.48 -12.42 -40.08
N LEU A 745 5.74 -12.24 -38.99
CA LEU A 745 6.26 -12.49 -37.65
C LEU A 745 5.97 -13.93 -37.27
N VAL A 746 7.00 -14.70 -36.98
CA VAL A 746 6.90 -16.14 -36.68
C VAL A 746 7.36 -16.41 -35.25
N SER A 747 6.58 -17.19 -34.50
CA SER A 747 6.98 -17.70 -33.19
C SER A 747 8.05 -18.78 -33.32
N GLN A 748 9.16 -18.65 -32.59
CA GLN A 748 10.29 -19.60 -32.63
C GLN A 748 10.14 -20.80 -31.68
N SER A 749 8.93 -21.09 -31.21
CA SER A 749 8.72 -22.11 -30.18
C SER A 749 8.52 -23.49 -30.78
N THR A 750 9.46 -24.42 -30.58
CA THR A 750 9.32 -25.83 -30.99
C THR A 750 8.42 -26.67 -30.09
N HIS A 751 7.99 -26.16 -28.92
CA HIS A 751 7.28 -26.95 -27.90
C HIS A 751 5.94 -26.38 -27.40
N TYR A 752 5.52 -25.20 -27.85
CA TYR A 752 4.25 -24.58 -27.43
C TYR A 752 3.28 -24.52 -28.61
N ARG A 753 2.72 -25.67 -28.95
CA ARG A 753 1.40 -25.71 -29.60
C ARG A 753 0.40 -25.85 -28.46
N THR A 754 -0.76 -25.18 -28.57
CA THR A 754 -1.92 -25.26 -27.66
C THR A 754 -1.73 -24.63 -26.26
N GLU A 755 -2.14 -23.35 -26.11
CA GLU A 755 -3.42 -23.01 -25.41
C GLU A 755 -3.68 -21.51 -25.16
N GLN A 756 -2.74 -20.59 -25.42
CA GLN A 756 -3.08 -19.16 -25.48
C GLN A 756 -2.05 -18.42 -26.34
N MET A 757 -2.40 -18.16 -27.60
CA MET A 757 -1.56 -17.32 -28.45
C MET A 757 -1.65 -15.87 -27.98
N SER A 758 -0.51 -15.20 -27.84
CA SER A 758 -0.47 -13.80 -27.39
C SER A 758 -1.13 -12.87 -28.40
N SER A 759 -1.51 -11.68 -27.96
CA SER A 759 -1.97 -10.60 -28.81
C SER A 759 -0.84 -9.59 -29.05
N PRO A 760 0.06 -9.78 -30.03
CA PRO A 760 1.12 -8.81 -30.31
C PRO A 760 0.55 -7.51 -30.87
N VAL A 761 1.11 -6.39 -30.42
CA VAL A 761 0.84 -5.06 -30.95
C VAL A 761 2.14 -4.46 -31.47
N ILE A 762 2.06 -3.60 -32.47
CA ILE A 762 3.22 -2.92 -33.04
C ILE A 762 3.14 -1.41 -32.78
N MET A 763 4.29 -0.84 -32.40
CA MET A 763 4.47 0.60 -32.18
C MET A 763 5.61 1.15 -33.03
N LEU A 764 5.51 2.44 -33.38
CA LEU A 764 6.58 3.19 -33.99
C LEU A 764 7.46 3.78 -32.89
N LEU A 765 8.73 3.37 -32.79
CA LEU A 765 9.61 3.77 -31.68
C LEU A 765 9.93 5.27 -31.68
N SER A 766 9.99 5.89 -32.86
CA SER A 766 10.28 7.33 -32.99
C SER A 766 9.10 8.24 -32.64
N GLU A 767 7.88 7.71 -32.50
CA GLU A 767 6.65 8.46 -32.25
C GLU A 767 5.80 7.71 -31.18
N PRO A 768 6.23 7.69 -29.90
CA PRO A 768 5.52 6.96 -28.84
C PRO A 768 4.10 7.50 -28.60
N GLU A 769 3.79 8.72 -29.03
CA GLU A 769 2.43 9.29 -28.99
C GLU A 769 1.45 8.64 -29.98
N ARG A 770 1.96 7.93 -31.00
CA ARG A 770 1.13 7.30 -32.04
C ARG A 770 0.44 6.06 -31.50
N LYS A 771 -0.85 5.93 -31.79
CA LYS A 771 -1.64 4.74 -31.42
C LYS A 771 -1.02 3.45 -31.96
N ILE A 772 -0.91 2.46 -31.08
CA ILE A 772 -0.48 1.09 -31.42
C ILE A 772 -1.45 0.42 -32.40
N THR A 773 -0.91 -0.47 -33.21
CA THR A 773 -1.70 -1.27 -34.15
C THR A 773 -1.66 -2.74 -33.72
N PRO A 774 -2.81 -3.41 -33.50
CA PRO A 774 -2.83 -4.84 -33.23
C PRO A 774 -2.43 -5.63 -34.48
N LEU A 775 -1.67 -6.72 -34.30
CA LEU A 775 -1.33 -7.63 -35.39
C LEU A 775 -2.33 -8.78 -35.46
N SER A 776 -2.75 -9.11 -36.67
CA SER A 776 -3.67 -10.22 -36.91
C SER A 776 -2.90 -11.52 -37.07
N SER A 777 -3.30 -12.55 -36.32
CA SER A 777 -2.77 -13.90 -36.52
C SER A 777 -3.39 -14.55 -37.74
N ARG A 778 -2.58 -15.28 -38.52
CA ARG A 778 -3.08 -16.16 -39.58
C ARG A 778 -3.85 -17.33 -38.98
N MET A 779 -4.90 -17.73 -39.66
CA MET A 779 -5.77 -18.83 -39.26
C MET A 779 -5.62 -19.98 -40.26
N SER A 780 -5.51 -21.21 -39.76
CA SER A 780 -5.62 -22.44 -40.55
C SER A 780 -6.73 -23.29 -39.95
N GLU A 781 -7.74 -23.64 -40.73
CA GLU A 781 -8.92 -24.41 -40.27
C GLU A 781 -9.61 -23.81 -39.01
N GLY A 782 -9.56 -22.48 -38.86
CA GLY A 782 -10.14 -21.78 -37.71
C GLY A 782 -9.25 -21.71 -36.46
N VAL A 783 -8.03 -22.25 -36.52
CA VAL A 783 -7.04 -22.20 -35.43
C VAL A 783 -5.90 -21.24 -35.79
N PRO A 784 -5.51 -20.31 -34.90
CA PRO A 784 -4.41 -19.40 -35.19
C PRO A 784 -3.07 -20.17 -35.28
N THR A 785 -2.23 -19.81 -36.26
CA THR A 785 -1.07 -20.61 -36.69
C THR A 785 0.24 -20.29 -35.98
N GLY A 786 0.28 -19.25 -35.15
CA GLY A 786 1.53 -18.71 -34.58
C GLY A 786 2.23 -17.68 -35.47
N GLU A 787 1.67 -17.40 -36.65
CA GLU A 787 2.18 -16.42 -37.61
C GLU A 787 1.31 -15.16 -37.59
N TYR A 788 1.93 -13.99 -37.65
CA TYR A 788 1.23 -12.70 -37.67
C TYR A 788 1.59 -11.89 -38.90
N GLU A 789 0.56 -11.31 -39.51
CA GLU A 789 0.71 -10.47 -40.69
C GLU A 789 1.15 -9.07 -40.28
N LEU A 790 2.18 -8.58 -40.96
CA LEU A 790 2.74 -7.25 -40.77
C LEU A 790 2.38 -6.41 -41.99
N SER A 791 1.76 -5.24 -41.76
CA SER A 791 1.40 -4.34 -42.86
C SER A 791 2.65 -3.80 -43.56
N SER A 792 2.58 -3.61 -44.88
CA SER A 792 3.67 -3.01 -45.70
C SER A 792 4.12 -1.60 -45.24
N VAL A 793 3.38 -0.98 -44.33
CA VAL A 793 3.76 0.26 -43.62
C VAL A 793 5.07 0.10 -42.85
N ILE A 794 5.45 -1.09 -42.40
CA ILE A 794 6.67 -1.32 -41.59
C ILE A 794 7.95 -1.12 -42.41
N ASN A 795 7.86 -1.30 -43.73
CA ASN A 795 8.96 -1.03 -44.65
C ASN A 795 9.20 0.49 -44.79
N LYS A 796 8.26 1.35 -44.35
CA LYS A 796 8.37 2.81 -44.37
C LYS A 796 8.42 3.37 -42.94
N ASN A 797 9.34 4.30 -42.66
CA ASN A 797 9.43 4.99 -41.36
C ASN A 797 9.75 4.07 -40.16
N GLY A 798 10.80 3.24 -40.24
CA GLY A 798 11.33 2.54 -39.05
C GLY A 798 12.13 3.45 -38.11
N PRO A 799 12.48 2.98 -36.90
CA PRO A 799 12.32 1.61 -36.41
C PRO A 799 10.99 1.33 -35.68
N TRP A 800 10.54 0.08 -35.75
CA TRP A 800 9.33 -0.43 -35.12
C TRP A 800 9.66 -1.40 -33.99
N LEU A 801 8.76 -1.50 -33.01
CA LEU A 801 8.84 -2.48 -31.94
C LEU A 801 7.54 -3.26 -31.86
N VAL A 802 7.62 -4.58 -31.92
CA VAL A 802 6.50 -5.46 -31.59
C VAL A 802 6.58 -5.80 -30.11
N VAL A 803 5.51 -5.52 -29.38
CA VAL A 803 5.41 -5.71 -27.93
C VAL A 803 4.14 -6.48 -27.56
N PRO A 804 4.10 -7.16 -26.41
CA PRO A 804 2.87 -7.73 -25.90
C PRO A 804 1.83 -6.65 -25.58
N LYS A 805 0.56 -7.00 -25.71
CA LYS A 805 -0.54 -6.15 -25.25
C LYS A 805 -0.49 -5.99 -23.73
N GLN A 806 -1.02 -4.87 -23.22
CA GLN A 806 -1.20 -4.65 -21.79
C GLN A 806 -1.98 -5.80 -21.14
N GLY A 807 -1.44 -6.35 -20.04
CA GLY A 807 -1.91 -7.57 -19.38
C GLY A 807 -1.21 -8.87 -19.81
N GLU A 808 -0.37 -8.84 -20.86
CA GLU A 808 0.38 -9.99 -21.38
C GLU A 808 1.90 -9.72 -21.39
N GLU A 809 2.42 -8.93 -20.45
CA GLU A 809 3.77 -8.34 -20.49
C GLU A 809 4.92 -9.33 -20.66
N MET A 810 4.75 -10.54 -20.12
CA MET A 810 5.76 -11.59 -20.12
C MET A 810 5.49 -12.65 -21.21
N ALA A 811 4.46 -12.47 -22.05
CA ALA A 811 4.07 -13.45 -23.05
C ALA A 811 5.17 -13.72 -24.07
N PHE A 812 5.79 -12.66 -24.62
CA PHE A 812 6.91 -12.82 -25.54
C PHE A 812 7.92 -11.67 -25.45
N ARG A 813 9.14 -11.99 -25.86
CA ARG A 813 10.26 -11.05 -25.94
C ARG A 813 9.98 -9.97 -27.00
N PRO A 814 10.00 -8.67 -26.65
CA PRO A 814 9.85 -7.59 -27.62
C PRO A 814 10.78 -7.75 -28.84
N CYS A 815 10.21 -7.55 -30.02
CA CYS A 815 10.89 -7.76 -31.30
C CYS A 815 11.16 -6.43 -32.00
N PHE A 816 12.43 -6.09 -32.17
CA PHE A 816 12.86 -4.86 -32.84
C PHE A 816 12.92 -5.07 -34.36
N ILE A 817 12.28 -4.19 -35.12
CA ILE A 817 12.28 -4.21 -36.59
C ILE A 817 12.83 -2.88 -37.08
N ARG A 818 14.00 -2.91 -37.69
CA ARG A 818 14.76 -1.70 -38.08
C ARG A 818 14.06 -0.83 -39.14
N GLY A 819 13.28 -1.42 -40.04
CA GLY A 819 12.79 -0.75 -41.25
C GLY A 819 13.90 -0.52 -42.29
N GLU A 820 13.59 0.21 -43.38
CA GLU A 820 14.58 0.57 -44.41
C GLU A 820 15.70 1.47 -43.86
N PRO A 821 16.95 1.31 -44.34
CA PRO A 821 18.08 2.14 -43.89
C PRO A 821 17.87 3.61 -44.28
N SER A 822 17.89 4.50 -43.29
CA SER A 822 17.92 5.95 -43.54
C SER A 822 19.24 6.36 -44.18
N LEU A 823 19.18 7.31 -45.12
CA LEU A 823 20.34 7.98 -45.73
C LEU A 823 21.33 8.46 -44.65
N PRO A 824 22.65 8.52 -44.91
CA PRO A 824 23.62 9.03 -43.93
C PRO A 824 23.27 10.47 -43.56
N VAL A 825 23.00 10.69 -42.27
CA VAL A 825 22.66 12.01 -41.70
C VAL A 825 23.85 12.48 -40.85
N ASP A 826 24.19 13.76 -40.96
CA ASP A 826 25.25 14.38 -40.15
C ASP A 826 24.88 14.37 -38.66
N GLU A 827 25.80 13.93 -37.79
CA GLU A 827 25.58 13.77 -36.34
C GLU A 827 25.21 15.10 -35.67
N SER A 828 25.66 16.22 -36.24
CA SER A 828 25.37 17.59 -35.81
C SER A 828 23.87 17.97 -35.86
N SER A 829 23.06 17.21 -36.59
CA SER A 829 21.63 17.47 -36.81
C SER A 829 20.69 16.78 -35.82
N ILE A 830 21.21 15.93 -34.93
CA ILE A 830 20.40 15.15 -33.98
C ILE A 830 20.10 15.98 -32.72
N ARG A 831 18.95 16.67 -32.73
CA ARG A 831 18.47 17.53 -31.62
C ARG A 831 17.19 17.07 -30.95
N SER A 832 16.67 15.89 -31.29
CA SER A 832 15.42 15.36 -30.71
C SER A 832 15.50 13.86 -30.49
N LEU A 833 14.80 13.36 -29.47
CA LEU A 833 14.74 11.92 -29.17
C LEU A 833 14.04 11.14 -30.29
N GLN A 834 13.07 11.74 -30.97
CA GLN A 834 12.41 11.17 -32.15
C GLN A 834 13.44 10.87 -33.24
N LYS A 835 14.30 11.83 -33.58
CA LYS A 835 15.33 11.66 -34.61
C LYS A 835 16.44 10.72 -34.17
N ALA A 836 16.87 10.82 -32.90
CA ALA A 836 17.86 9.92 -32.34
C ALA A 836 17.40 8.46 -32.36
N THR A 837 16.13 8.20 -32.02
CA THR A 837 15.52 6.87 -32.05
C THR A 837 15.35 6.37 -33.48
N GLN A 838 15.02 7.25 -34.44
CA GLN A 838 14.94 6.90 -35.86
C GLN A 838 16.29 6.37 -36.40
N LEU A 839 17.38 6.98 -35.97
CA LEU A 839 18.75 6.65 -36.41
C LEU A 839 19.41 5.58 -35.53
N PHE A 840 18.73 5.09 -34.50
CA PHE A 840 19.32 4.17 -33.53
C PHE A 840 19.69 2.84 -34.18
N ASN A 841 20.95 2.44 -34.00
CA ASN A 841 21.49 1.17 -34.47
C ASN A 841 22.10 0.39 -33.29
N PRO A 842 21.50 -0.74 -32.87
CA PRO A 842 22.01 -1.54 -31.76
C PRO A 842 23.45 -2.08 -31.96
N GLN A 843 23.93 -2.16 -33.20
CA GLN A 843 25.28 -2.62 -33.55
C GLN A 843 26.29 -1.49 -33.74
N SER A 844 25.87 -0.22 -33.67
CA SER A 844 26.76 0.94 -33.76
C SER A 844 27.52 1.14 -32.46
N GLU A 845 28.78 1.59 -32.53
CA GLU A 845 29.56 1.99 -31.35
C GLU A 845 28.99 3.25 -30.68
N VAL A 846 28.47 4.19 -31.49
CA VAL A 846 27.85 5.43 -31.02
C VAL A 846 26.35 5.21 -30.82
N ASN A 847 25.88 5.47 -29.60
CA ASN A 847 24.46 5.51 -29.29
C ASN A 847 23.91 6.93 -29.53
N THR A 848 23.15 7.10 -30.61
CA THR A 848 22.52 8.37 -31.01
C THR A 848 21.61 8.97 -29.94
N ILE A 849 21.05 8.15 -29.05
CA ILE A 849 20.15 8.58 -27.98
C ILE A 849 20.94 9.31 -26.88
N THR A 850 22.15 8.84 -26.55
CA THR A 850 23.01 9.46 -25.53
C THR A 850 23.35 10.91 -25.89
N LEU A 851 23.59 11.20 -27.17
CA LEU A 851 23.88 12.55 -27.66
C LEU A 851 22.77 13.57 -27.35
N VAL A 852 21.50 13.14 -27.37
CA VAL A 852 20.36 14.01 -27.06
C VAL A 852 20.13 14.08 -25.55
N LEU A 853 20.37 12.99 -24.81
CA LEU A 853 20.25 13.00 -23.35
C LEU A 853 21.24 13.98 -22.70
N GLU A 854 22.45 14.14 -23.25
CA GLU A 854 23.41 15.15 -22.81
C GLU A 854 22.93 16.59 -23.09
N GLN A 855 22.21 16.81 -24.20
CA GLN A 855 21.57 18.10 -24.49
C GLN A 855 20.42 18.39 -23.51
N MET A 856 19.59 17.39 -23.22
CA MET A 856 18.48 17.47 -22.26
C MET A 856 18.95 17.79 -20.84
N ALA A 857 20.12 17.28 -20.43
CA ALA A 857 20.70 17.57 -19.11
C ALA A 857 20.97 19.07 -18.90
N ASN A 858 21.21 19.82 -19.98
CA ASN A 858 21.50 21.25 -19.96
C ASN A 858 20.28 22.13 -20.30
N ASP A 859 19.14 21.54 -20.66
CA ASP A 859 17.91 22.24 -21.04
C ASP A 859 16.65 21.56 -20.43
N PRO A 860 16.15 22.07 -19.29
CA PRO A 860 14.92 21.56 -18.68
C PRO A 860 13.66 21.70 -19.56
N ALA A 861 13.66 22.59 -20.55
CA ALA A 861 12.53 22.81 -21.46
C ALA A 861 12.60 21.96 -22.74
N HIS A 862 13.60 21.07 -22.86
CA HIS A 862 13.82 20.26 -24.04
C HIS A 862 12.63 19.35 -24.36
N SER A 863 12.21 19.29 -25.63
CA SER A 863 11.05 18.49 -26.08
C SER A 863 11.19 16.97 -25.83
N GLY A 864 12.42 16.50 -25.62
CA GLY A 864 12.72 15.12 -25.23
C GLY A 864 12.05 14.68 -23.92
N TRP A 865 11.79 15.59 -22.98
CA TRP A 865 11.07 15.24 -21.75
C TRP A 865 9.62 14.81 -22.03
N GLN A 866 8.97 15.46 -23.00
CA GLN A 866 7.62 15.08 -23.45
C GLN A 866 7.63 13.71 -24.15
N PHE A 867 8.66 13.41 -24.95
CA PHE A 867 8.83 12.08 -25.56
C PHE A 867 8.92 10.98 -24.50
N MET A 868 9.73 11.18 -23.46
CA MET A 868 9.89 10.21 -22.36
C MET A 868 8.59 10.04 -21.56
N ARG A 869 7.86 11.13 -21.32
CA ARG A 869 6.54 11.08 -20.69
C ARG A 869 5.53 10.29 -21.52
N CYS A 870 5.41 10.58 -22.82
CA CYS A 870 4.52 9.84 -23.71
C CYS A 870 4.86 8.34 -23.75
N LEU A 871 6.16 8.01 -23.79
CA LEU A 871 6.64 6.62 -23.75
C LEU A 871 6.24 5.92 -22.44
N TYR A 872 6.38 6.59 -21.29
CA TYR A 872 6.00 6.04 -19.99
C TYR A 872 4.48 5.90 -19.83
N ASP A 873 3.72 6.93 -20.20
CA ASP A 873 2.26 6.95 -20.05
C ASP A 873 1.59 5.84 -20.90
N GLN A 874 2.13 5.55 -22.09
CA GLN A 874 1.57 4.53 -22.99
C GLN A 874 2.17 3.13 -22.81
N PHE A 875 3.46 3.02 -22.47
CA PHE A 875 4.21 1.75 -22.47
C PHE A 875 4.92 1.44 -21.15
N GLY A 876 4.62 2.17 -20.07
CA GLY A 876 5.19 1.95 -18.73
C GLY A 876 4.78 0.63 -18.08
N TYR A 877 3.80 -0.08 -18.67
CA TYR A 877 3.45 -1.45 -18.29
C TYR A 877 4.56 -2.46 -18.68
N LEU A 878 5.41 -2.15 -19.66
CA LEU A 878 6.57 -2.97 -20.03
C LEU A 878 7.79 -2.65 -19.14
N PRO A 879 8.73 -3.60 -18.97
CA PRO A 879 9.96 -3.31 -18.24
C PRO A 879 10.73 -2.14 -18.88
N LEU A 880 11.19 -1.17 -18.07
CA LEU A 880 11.92 0.01 -18.56
C LEU A 880 13.15 -0.36 -19.41
N ALA A 881 13.82 -1.48 -19.08
CA ALA A 881 14.96 -2.00 -19.83
C ALA A 881 14.62 -2.42 -21.28
N THR A 882 13.34 -2.49 -21.66
CA THR A 882 12.88 -2.74 -23.03
C THR A 882 13.29 -1.61 -23.98
N PHE A 883 13.33 -0.37 -23.50
CA PHE A 883 13.66 0.81 -24.32
C PHE A 883 15.08 1.31 -24.01
N GLU A 884 15.88 1.50 -25.05
CA GLU A 884 17.27 1.96 -24.89
C GLU A 884 17.36 3.35 -24.26
N VAL A 885 16.35 4.21 -24.44
CA VAL A 885 16.30 5.56 -23.84
C VAL A 885 16.46 5.52 -22.32
N TRP A 886 15.77 4.61 -21.63
CA TRP A 886 15.88 4.46 -20.17
C TRP A 886 17.23 3.88 -19.75
N ARG A 887 17.77 2.94 -20.55
CA ARG A 887 19.10 2.35 -20.31
C ARG A 887 20.22 3.37 -20.47
N ALA A 888 20.11 4.22 -21.50
CA ALA A 888 21.06 5.29 -21.78
C ALA A 888 21.00 6.35 -20.68
N LEU A 889 19.79 6.75 -20.25
CA LEU A 889 19.61 7.72 -19.15
C LEU A 889 20.32 7.26 -17.87
N GLY A 890 20.21 5.99 -17.49
CA GLY A 890 20.89 5.44 -16.31
C GLY A 890 22.42 5.42 -16.40
N LYS A 891 23.00 5.59 -17.60
CA LYS A 891 24.46 5.66 -17.82
C LYS A 891 25.00 7.07 -17.89
N VAL A 892 24.15 8.09 -18.09
CA VAL A 892 24.57 9.49 -18.11
C VAL A 892 25.04 9.85 -16.70
N ARG A 893 26.36 9.98 -16.51
CA ARG A 893 26.92 10.43 -15.24
C ARG A 893 26.46 11.87 -15.01
N THR A 894 25.74 12.11 -13.93
CA THR A 894 25.57 13.46 -13.39
C THR A 894 26.96 14.01 -13.06
N SER A 895 27.46 14.90 -13.90
CA SER A 895 28.58 15.75 -13.54
C SER A 895 28.05 16.78 -12.55
N SER A 896 28.06 16.42 -11.27
CA SER A 896 27.92 17.35 -10.16
C SER A 896 29.25 18.06 -9.91
#